data_AF-A0A9D4MGY9-F1
#
_entry.id   AF-A0A9D4MGY9-F1
#
_cell.length_a   1.000
_cell.length_b   1.000
_cell.length_c   1.000
_cell.angle_alpha   90.00
_cell.angle_beta   90.00
_cell.angle_gamma   90.00
#
_symmetry.space_group_name_H-M   'P 1'
#
loop_
_entity.id
_entity.type
_entity.pdbx_description
1 polymer ?
#
loop_
_entity_poly.entity_id
_entity_poly.type
_entity_poly.pdbx_seq_one_letter_code
_entity_poly.pdbx_strand_id
1 'polypeptide(L)'
;MKDTIPARVTLAIFLVATFIHGLCAQSPATTQATLDQAAAGLDIKLAVWTNHILTNSHKVVFQLANTGKVPILVDDDWRILFSMRDGKTTTQPEYVVHGLRLKKSDGCFFEISKKPGANPKFPGLKPGDKFIITVDSFTGLSVFKYDIDNKFVITANDLAARVIASTASDDLNFVFLSQDNKTRDDPSSIDPYERYLIAAEVPDAGRVGRNVIVPAAKNISEMSGALIDLNDTVTVFLYFTPTISNTFQQYVQNELLTVPGVNQQKLRIVNAPSNAVGVGINVIIAPDATKTKDGYKFTSVFDQAGRHTITLTAKHESGLSNAMETFLSLLGIYSVVPAITIEDDADTGIRSVKLDVTKTFFPVTTVLKLLRLMKMYKFNELVLVLGSDDAMRVPLVSTADFKEIELFATNECLGKTSAECNPSYYKASQAYSSPGKGMYTVADFVRILTSAKTLSIDVVPYVNLIGCLRSVKKASHLRYERLKASNPTEAERLHLMSSEPTIPTTDLPVGSCNADCMLDPCNPATLTFAQDVFDTFKDLYSMADVPFTKFNAGGDGFTKYFGQFSSCTAKGFDQAGAMRYLLEQLSIKAKANGAKLRVNEEAVIDPTTGTCITTSSSSTYTPEDLQVEFSNLAPGDMADWGLTPAQLEFLVSQVIPYNDSDPKSIQDPLRTFNGPKKGLAPWGRAYSCANNGYKVILNPRNFFHLDNAYELDFGELGTFNKDGFFVVNNFRLQTYEPLNMHINMDISSTGGTFLPYRFAQIFRTEPLTKPGNVVGLEASVDTRVIRTEEQLWYALLPRLLVISQKMWRRSEFENTLRVEEPNTLIDLALAERRTAIMRFELLDLIHNLGYKEFGRLEAKGYTYRIPKVEAFIRFGIASGQPTPWPLMAKADVPGTEIEIREINGNTTGPWRDMFTVDPITEGITGGYLFNFPPVKGQEQKVELRTKQVLYMLNVDIGRAMREGGLMHVRKVCGLHRLIRDDALRFYEIFMKLVV
;
A
#
# COMPACT_ATOMS: atom_id res chain seq x y z
N MET A 1 13.74 -5.08 92.93
CA MET A 1 14.29 -3.81 92.43
C MET A 1 14.06 -3.80 90.93
N LYS A 2 13.16 -2.92 90.48
CA LYS A 2 12.82 -2.70 89.08
C LYS A 2 13.78 -1.63 88.57
N ASP A 3 14.84 -2.03 87.89
CA ASP A 3 15.71 -1.06 87.22
C ASP A 3 15.12 -0.69 85.87
N THR A 4 14.86 0.60 85.78
CA THR A 4 14.19 1.33 84.72
C THR A 4 15.21 1.54 83.60
N ILE A 5 15.01 0.88 82.46
CA ILE A 5 15.69 1.29 81.22
C ILE A 5 15.15 2.69 80.88
N PRO A 6 15.99 3.72 80.74
CA PRO A 6 15.52 5.07 80.47
C PRO A 6 14.73 5.11 79.16
N ALA A 7 13.54 5.69 79.17
CA ALA A 7 12.66 5.83 78.00
C ALA A 7 13.34 6.47 76.78
N ARG A 8 14.45 7.21 76.98
CA ARG A 8 15.28 7.77 75.90
C ARG A 8 16.11 6.74 75.14
N VAL A 9 16.48 5.62 75.76
CA VAL A 9 17.25 4.54 75.10
C VAL A 9 16.32 3.66 74.26
N THR A 10 15.10 3.39 74.73
CA THR A 10 14.08 2.65 73.96
C THR A 10 13.61 3.46 72.75
N LEU A 11 13.44 4.78 72.88
CA LEU A 11 13.07 5.66 71.76
C LEU A 11 14.21 5.81 70.75
N ALA A 12 15.47 5.87 71.19
CA ALA A 12 16.63 5.92 70.30
C ALA A 12 16.84 4.59 69.55
N ILE A 13 16.63 3.44 70.21
CA ILE A 13 16.68 2.13 69.54
C ILE A 13 15.50 1.94 68.60
N PHE A 14 14.30 2.43 68.94
CA PHE A 14 13.14 2.42 68.03
C PHE A 14 13.34 3.36 66.83
N LEU A 15 13.91 4.55 67.03
CA LEU A 15 14.21 5.51 65.96
C LEU A 15 15.34 5.02 65.07
N VAL A 16 16.40 4.41 65.61
CA VAL A 16 17.48 3.80 64.82
C VAL A 16 16.98 2.53 64.11
N ALA A 17 16.13 1.72 64.74
CA ALA A 17 15.49 0.57 64.08
C ALA A 17 14.50 1.00 62.99
N THR A 18 13.74 2.10 63.16
CA THR A 18 12.87 2.64 62.09
C THR A 18 13.64 3.39 61.01
N PHE A 19 14.80 3.99 61.31
CA PHE A 19 15.71 4.55 60.30
C PHE A 19 16.40 3.44 59.50
N ILE A 20 16.81 2.35 60.15
CA ILE A 20 17.45 1.19 59.49
C ILE A 20 16.42 0.31 58.75
N HIS A 21 15.17 0.20 59.22
CA HIS A 21 14.08 -0.44 58.47
C HIS A 21 13.48 0.48 57.40
N GLY A 22 13.68 1.81 57.47
CA GLY A 22 13.37 2.76 56.40
C GLY A 22 14.40 2.77 55.27
N LEU A 23 15.57 2.16 55.49
CA LEU A 23 16.61 1.92 54.48
C LEU A 23 16.57 0.50 53.90
N CYS A 24 15.54 -0.29 54.24
CA CYS A 24 15.30 -1.60 53.65
C CYS A 24 14.72 -1.46 52.24
N ALA A 25 15.60 -1.65 51.25
CA ALA A 25 15.30 -2.03 49.87
C ALA A 25 14.30 -1.14 49.11
N GLN A 26 14.72 0.08 48.76
CA GLN A 26 14.34 0.57 47.44
C GLN A 26 14.96 -0.40 46.42
N SER A 27 14.11 -1.06 45.64
CA SER A 27 14.55 -1.81 44.46
C SER A 27 15.52 -0.93 43.66
N PRO A 28 16.64 -1.45 43.14
CA PRO A 28 17.52 -0.64 42.32
C PRO A 28 16.70 -0.13 41.13
N ALA A 29 16.64 1.20 41.02
CA ALA A 29 15.90 1.91 39.98
C ALA A 29 16.79 2.05 38.75
N THR A 30 16.20 1.91 37.57
CA THR A 30 16.91 2.07 36.31
C THR A 30 17.48 3.48 36.21
N THR A 31 18.71 3.61 35.72
CA THR A 31 19.36 4.90 35.43
C THR A 31 19.47 5.05 33.91
N GLN A 32 19.65 6.29 33.41
CA GLN A 32 19.85 6.48 31.98
C GLN A 32 21.06 5.68 31.46
N ALA A 33 22.13 5.58 32.25
CA ALA A 33 23.32 4.82 31.88
C ALA A 33 23.05 3.31 31.77
N THR A 34 22.31 2.72 32.72
CA THR A 34 21.96 1.29 32.65
C THR A 34 20.97 1.01 31.52
N LEU A 35 20.08 1.96 31.22
CA LEU A 35 19.16 1.88 30.09
C LEU A 35 19.88 1.98 28.74
N ASP A 36 20.84 2.90 28.60
CA ASP A 36 21.68 3.06 27.40
C ASP A 36 22.52 1.80 27.15
N GLN A 37 23.07 1.20 28.20
CA GLN A 37 23.79 -0.08 28.13
C GLN A 37 22.88 -1.23 27.69
N ALA A 38 21.66 -1.31 28.25
CA ALA A 38 20.69 -2.31 27.84
C ALA A 38 20.27 -2.14 26.38
N ALA A 39 20.01 -0.92 25.93
CA ALA A 39 19.66 -0.62 24.55
C ALA A 39 20.75 -1.03 23.55
N ALA A 40 22.02 -0.86 23.92
CA ALA A 40 23.17 -1.24 23.10
C ALA A 40 23.50 -2.74 23.15
N GLY A 41 23.37 -3.38 24.32
CA GLY A 41 23.81 -4.77 24.56
C GLY A 41 22.73 -5.84 24.37
N LEU A 42 21.45 -5.48 24.38
CA LEU A 42 20.34 -6.41 24.21
C LEU A 42 20.16 -6.80 22.73
N ASP A 43 20.44 -8.06 22.40
CA ASP A 43 20.13 -8.67 21.12
C ASP A 43 18.78 -9.40 21.19
N ILE A 44 17.78 -8.85 20.52
CA ILE A 44 16.47 -9.45 20.35
C ILE A 44 16.41 -10.19 19.03
N LYS A 45 15.93 -11.43 19.04
CA LYS A 45 15.45 -12.16 17.86
C LYS A 45 14.01 -12.60 18.05
N LEU A 46 13.21 -12.53 17.00
CA LEU A 46 11.81 -12.92 17.00
C LEU A 46 11.57 -13.93 15.88
N ALA A 47 11.12 -15.13 16.23
CA ALA A 47 10.72 -16.14 15.26
C ALA A 47 9.19 -16.28 15.26
N VAL A 48 8.58 -16.13 14.08
CA VAL A 48 7.25 -16.67 13.83
C VAL A 48 7.41 -18.18 13.73
N TRP A 49 6.90 -18.88 14.74
CA TRP A 49 7.17 -20.30 14.93
C TRP A 49 6.19 -21.19 14.17
N THR A 50 4.90 -20.86 14.21
CA THR A 50 3.84 -21.49 13.42
C THR A 50 2.75 -20.46 13.09
N ASN A 51 2.11 -20.61 11.93
CA ASN A 51 0.87 -19.93 11.57
C ASN A 51 -0.23 -20.96 11.31
N HIS A 52 -1.45 -20.69 11.77
CA HIS A 52 -2.60 -21.54 11.57
C HIS A 52 -3.78 -20.74 11.03
N ILE A 53 -3.99 -20.79 9.72
CA ILE A 53 -5.11 -20.09 9.07
C ILE A 53 -6.47 -20.61 9.57
N LEU A 54 -6.57 -21.90 9.90
CA LEU A 54 -7.84 -22.53 10.29
C LEU A 54 -8.33 -22.05 11.66
N THR A 55 -7.41 -21.75 12.57
CA THR A 55 -7.69 -21.25 13.92
C THR A 55 -7.47 -19.74 14.05
N ASN A 56 -7.06 -19.08 12.96
CA ASN A 56 -6.66 -17.67 12.92
C ASN A 56 -5.71 -17.30 14.07
N SER A 57 -4.64 -18.08 14.23
CA SER A 57 -3.68 -17.90 15.31
C SER A 57 -2.24 -18.17 14.87
N HIS A 58 -1.29 -17.62 15.62
CA HIS A 58 0.13 -17.88 15.40
C HIS A 58 0.90 -17.96 16.71
N LYS A 59 2.05 -18.64 16.66
CA LYS A 59 2.98 -18.79 17.78
C LYS A 59 4.23 -17.98 17.50
N VAL A 60 4.71 -17.27 18.52
CA VAL A 60 5.92 -16.44 18.42
C VAL A 60 6.91 -16.84 19.50
N VAL A 61 8.20 -16.87 19.13
CA VAL A 61 9.31 -17.09 20.06
C VAL A 61 10.22 -15.88 20.05
N PHE A 62 10.41 -15.25 21.20
CA PHE A 62 11.41 -14.21 21.42
C PHE A 62 12.65 -14.81 22.06
N GLN A 63 13.82 -14.43 21.55
CA GLN A 63 15.09 -14.60 22.23
C GLN A 63 15.58 -13.22 22.66
N LEU A 64 15.86 -13.08 23.95
CA LEU A 64 16.55 -11.95 24.55
C LEU A 64 17.96 -12.39 24.93
N ALA A 65 18.99 -11.81 24.33
CA ALA A 65 20.38 -12.16 24.60
C ALA A 65 21.19 -10.93 25.02
N ASN A 66 22.06 -11.06 26.01
CA ASN A 66 22.99 -10.00 26.36
C ASN A 66 24.32 -10.21 25.63
N THR A 67 24.57 -9.40 24.61
CA THR A 67 25.82 -9.38 23.83
C THR A 67 26.81 -8.34 24.35
N GLY A 68 26.41 -7.54 25.34
CA GLY A 68 27.24 -6.54 25.99
C GLY A 68 28.23 -7.14 26.98
N LYS A 69 28.94 -6.25 27.69
CA LYS A 69 30.00 -6.60 28.66
C LYS A 69 29.55 -6.55 30.12
N VAL A 70 28.34 -6.07 30.39
CA VAL A 70 27.80 -5.86 31.74
C VAL A 70 26.41 -6.50 31.86
N PRO A 71 25.95 -6.86 33.07
CA PRO A 71 24.58 -7.30 33.27
C PRO A 71 23.56 -6.22 32.88
N ILE A 72 22.44 -6.63 32.29
CA ILE A 72 21.35 -5.74 31.85
C ILE A 72 20.00 -6.24 32.37
N LEU A 73 19.00 -5.36 32.40
CA LEU A 73 17.62 -5.67 32.85
C LEU A 73 17.54 -6.17 34.31
N VAL A 74 18.51 -5.79 35.14
CA VAL A 74 18.63 -6.18 36.56
C VAL A 74 17.64 -5.42 37.44
N ASP A 75 17.32 -4.18 37.08
CA ASP A 75 16.40 -3.29 37.79
C ASP A 75 14.93 -3.68 37.56
N ASP A 76 13.99 -3.13 38.32
CA ASP A 76 12.59 -3.60 38.33
C ASP A 76 11.60 -2.74 37.51
N ASP A 77 11.99 -1.54 37.10
CA ASP A 77 11.15 -0.50 36.53
C ASP A 77 11.30 -0.30 35.02
N TRP A 78 12.19 -1.06 34.36
CA TRP A 78 12.31 -1.03 32.91
C TRP A 78 11.12 -1.71 32.22
N ARG A 79 10.83 -1.24 31.01
CA ARG A 79 9.86 -1.84 30.09
C ARG A 79 10.38 -1.79 28.66
N ILE A 80 10.19 -2.88 27.93
CA ILE A 80 10.43 -2.97 26.49
C ILE A 80 9.08 -2.84 25.78
N LEU A 81 8.94 -1.83 24.94
CA LEU A 81 7.77 -1.53 24.15
C LEU A 81 8.02 -1.92 22.69
N PHE A 82 7.06 -2.63 22.10
CA PHE A 82 7.07 -3.00 20.69
C PHE A 82 5.66 -3.13 20.15
N SER A 83 5.50 -3.24 18.83
CA SER A 83 4.20 -3.43 18.19
C SER A 83 4.20 -4.63 17.25
N MET A 84 3.03 -5.26 17.15
CA MET A 84 2.70 -6.20 16.08
C MET A 84 1.40 -5.74 15.42
N ARG A 85 1.30 -5.88 14.10
CA ARG A 85 0.22 -5.30 13.31
C ARG A 85 -1.17 -5.85 13.68
N ASP A 86 -2.19 -5.01 13.52
CA ASP A 86 -3.64 -5.33 13.47
C ASP A 86 -4.30 -5.82 14.77
N GLY A 87 -3.92 -5.23 15.90
CA GLY A 87 -4.62 -5.50 17.15
C GLY A 87 -4.59 -6.99 17.54
N LYS A 88 -3.55 -7.72 17.10
CA LYS A 88 -3.23 -9.07 17.57
C LYS A 88 -3.30 -9.03 19.09
N THR A 89 -3.94 -10.03 19.67
CA THR A 89 -4.06 -10.16 21.12
C THR A 89 -3.51 -11.49 21.53
N THR A 90 -2.90 -11.52 22.69
CA THR A 90 -2.73 -12.77 23.41
C THR A 90 -4.10 -13.27 23.85
N THR A 91 -4.31 -14.58 23.85
CA THR A 91 -5.53 -15.20 24.41
C THR A 91 -5.72 -14.90 25.90
N GLN A 92 -4.66 -14.44 26.57
CA GLN A 92 -4.64 -14.01 27.96
C GLN A 92 -4.34 -12.50 28.04
N PRO A 93 -4.93 -11.74 28.99
CA PRO A 93 -4.63 -10.31 29.16
C PRO A 93 -3.14 -10.02 29.47
N GLU A 94 -2.48 -10.98 30.12
CA GLU A 94 -1.08 -10.93 30.49
C GLU A 94 -0.51 -12.36 30.39
N TYR A 95 0.67 -12.49 29.82
CA TYR A 95 1.39 -13.75 29.62
C TYR A 95 2.68 -13.73 30.44
N VAL A 96 2.82 -14.62 31.43
CA VAL A 96 3.95 -14.60 32.37
C VAL A 96 4.87 -15.81 32.13
N VAL A 97 6.16 -15.55 31.90
CA VAL A 97 7.19 -16.57 31.63
C VAL A 97 8.43 -16.29 32.46
N HIS A 98 8.74 -17.18 33.40
CA HIS A 98 9.87 -17.11 34.36
C HIS A 98 10.13 -15.71 34.97
N GLY A 99 9.07 -15.05 35.45
CA GLY A 99 9.16 -13.76 36.13
C GLY A 99 9.16 -12.54 35.21
N LEU A 100 9.12 -12.72 33.89
CA LEU A 100 8.75 -11.69 32.93
C LEU A 100 7.27 -11.76 32.62
N ARG A 101 6.65 -10.61 32.38
CA ARG A 101 5.30 -10.48 31.83
C ARG A 101 5.37 -9.87 30.43
N LEU A 102 4.53 -10.37 29.55
CA LEU A 102 4.16 -9.76 28.28
C LEU A 102 2.68 -9.39 28.38
N LYS A 103 2.33 -8.13 28.13
CA LYS A 103 0.93 -7.68 28.12
C LYS A 103 0.71 -6.69 27.00
N LYS A 104 -0.54 -6.54 26.58
CA LYS A 104 -0.94 -5.41 25.75
C LYS A 104 -0.84 -4.11 26.57
N SER A 105 -0.32 -3.06 25.95
CA SER A 105 -0.30 -1.70 26.47
C SER A 105 -1.30 -0.84 25.67
N ASP A 106 -1.38 0.47 25.92
CA ASP A 106 -2.30 1.35 25.19
C ASP A 106 -2.11 1.25 23.66
N GLY A 107 -3.21 1.29 22.90
CA GLY A 107 -3.19 1.22 21.44
C GLY A 107 -2.76 -0.15 20.90
N CYS A 108 -1.76 -0.15 20.01
CA CYS A 108 -1.25 -1.33 19.30
C CYS A 108 0.07 -1.87 19.90
N PHE A 109 0.41 -1.52 21.14
CA PHE A 109 1.68 -1.91 21.76
C PHE A 109 1.59 -3.13 22.65
N PHE A 110 2.71 -3.82 22.73
CA PHE A 110 3.02 -4.82 23.73
C PHE A 110 4.15 -4.32 24.61
N GLU A 111 4.07 -4.69 25.88
CA GLU A 111 5.06 -4.41 26.90
C GLU A 111 5.65 -5.73 27.39
N ILE A 112 6.98 -5.87 27.33
CA ILE A 112 7.72 -6.85 28.13
C ILE A 112 8.34 -6.12 29.32
N SER A 113 8.04 -6.60 30.52
CA SER A 113 8.61 -6.07 31.77
C SER A 113 8.69 -7.17 32.82
N LYS A 114 9.33 -6.91 33.96
CA LYS A 114 9.27 -7.84 35.09
C LYS A 114 7.86 -7.89 35.68
N LYS A 115 7.43 -9.08 36.09
CA LYS A 115 6.16 -9.24 36.82
C LYS A 115 6.39 -8.95 38.31
N PRO A 116 5.73 -7.91 38.88
CA PRO A 116 5.83 -7.67 40.32
C PRO A 116 5.35 -8.88 41.11
N GLY A 117 6.12 -9.29 42.12
CA GLY A 117 5.79 -10.43 42.99
C GLY A 117 5.97 -11.82 42.36
N ALA A 118 6.59 -11.95 41.19
CA ALA A 118 6.82 -13.25 40.58
C ALA A 118 7.85 -14.12 41.33
N ASN A 119 7.60 -15.43 41.35
CA ASN A 119 8.49 -16.44 41.92
C ASN A 119 8.65 -17.63 40.94
N PRO A 120 9.86 -17.91 40.41
CA PRO A 120 11.10 -17.16 40.62
C PRO A 120 11.06 -15.78 39.96
N LYS A 121 11.78 -14.82 40.56
CA LYS A 121 11.98 -13.48 39.99
C LYS A 121 12.97 -13.57 38.82
N PHE A 122 12.73 -12.81 37.76
CA PHE A 122 13.68 -12.68 36.65
C PHE A 122 14.96 -11.95 37.15
N PRO A 123 16.15 -12.57 37.09
CA PRO A 123 17.36 -12.02 37.71
C PRO A 123 18.08 -10.96 36.87
N GLY A 124 17.61 -10.67 35.65
CA GLY A 124 18.37 -9.93 34.64
C GLY A 124 19.22 -10.87 33.77
N LEU A 125 19.95 -10.30 32.81
CA LEU A 125 20.79 -11.06 31.87
C LEU A 125 22.27 -10.70 32.08
N LYS A 126 23.10 -11.68 32.45
CA LYS A 126 24.56 -11.51 32.48
C LYS A 126 25.13 -11.56 31.06
N PRO A 127 26.36 -11.07 30.82
CA PRO A 127 27.01 -11.18 29.51
C PRO A 127 27.01 -12.62 29.00
N GLY A 128 26.51 -12.82 27.77
CA GLY A 128 26.38 -14.14 27.14
C GLY A 128 25.09 -14.90 27.47
N ASP A 129 24.32 -14.46 28.47
CA ASP A 129 23.04 -15.10 28.80
C ASP A 129 22.04 -14.94 27.65
N LYS A 130 21.23 -15.99 27.46
CA LYS A 130 20.10 -16.00 26.54
C LYS A 130 18.85 -16.41 27.30
N PHE A 131 17.75 -15.78 26.95
CA PHE A 131 16.46 -16.02 27.56
C PHE A 131 15.38 -16.14 26.49
N ILE A 132 14.55 -17.17 26.58
CA ILE A 132 13.52 -17.47 25.58
C ILE A 132 12.14 -17.22 26.17
N ILE A 133 11.34 -16.44 25.45
CA ILE A 133 9.92 -16.25 25.74
C ILE A 133 9.13 -16.87 24.60
N THR A 134 8.37 -17.91 24.90
CA THR A 134 7.47 -18.53 23.93
C THR A 134 6.06 -18.06 24.21
N VAL A 135 5.37 -17.52 23.20
CA VAL A 135 3.95 -17.14 23.30
C VAL A 135 3.16 -18.04 22.38
N ASP A 136 2.40 -18.96 22.97
CA ASP A 136 1.78 -20.09 22.24
C ASP A 136 0.56 -19.71 21.38
N SER A 137 -0.09 -18.57 21.63
CA SER A 137 -1.27 -18.17 20.86
C SER A 137 -1.49 -16.66 20.87
N PHE A 138 -1.05 -16.02 19.79
CA PHE A 138 -1.58 -14.73 19.36
C PHE A 138 -2.77 -14.96 18.43
N THR A 139 -3.81 -14.14 18.57
CA THR A 139 -4.90 -14.03 17.59
C THR A 139 -4.41 -13.37 16.32
N GLY A 140 -4.93 -13.79 15.17
CA GLY A 140 -4.48 -13.34 13.85
C GLY A 140 -3.29 -14.14 13.33
N LEU A 141 -2.83 -13.79 12.13
CA LEU A 141 -1.69 -14.40 11.46
C LEU A 141 -0.50 -13.44 11.37
N SER A 142 0.71 -13.98 11.25
CA SER A 142 1.93 -13.23 10.95
C SER A 142 2.60 -13.84 9.73
N VAL A 143 2.07 -13.52 8.54
CA VAL A 143 2.41 -14.16 7.26
C VAL A 143 3.68 -13.54 6.67
N PHE A 144 3.88 -12.24 6.89
CA PHE A 144 5.04 -11.51 6.42
C PHE A 144 5.92 -11.08 7.59
N LYS A 145 7.23 -10.98 7.33
CA LYS A 145 8.22 -10.41 8.24
C LYS A 145 7.84 -9.00 8.70
N TYR A 146 7.21 -8.24 7.82
CA TYR A 146 6.79 -6.85 8.04
C TYR A 146 5.49 -6.69 8.84
N ASP A 147 4.84 -7.79 9.26
CA ASP A 147 3.74 -7.77 10.25
C ASP A 147 4.23 -7.41 11.67
N ILE A 148 5.55 -7.38 11.85
CA ILE A 148 6.24 -6.94 13.05
C ILE A 148 6.87 -5.59 12.74
N ASP A 149 6.80 -4.66 13.70
CA ASP A 149 7.49 -3.38 13.55
C ASP A 149 8.95 -3.47 13.96
N ASN A 150 9.79 -2.66 13.32
CA ASN A 150 11.18 -2.50 13.76
C ASN A 150 11.28 -1.51 14.93
N LYS A 151 12.50 -1.40 15.45
CA LYS A 151 12.90 -0.43 16.46
C LYS A 151 12.11 -0.54 17.77
N PHE A 152 12.28 -1.67 18.43
CA PHE A 152 11.76 -1.86 19.79
C PHE A 152 12.41 -0.86 20.74
N VAL A 153 11.65 -0.39 21.72
CA VAL A 153 12.09 0.66 22.64
C VAL A 153 12.26 0.09 24.03
N ILE A 154 13.35 0.44 24.71
CA ILE A 154 13.46 0.28 26.15
C ILE A 154 13.31 1.65 26.83
N THR A 155 12.52 1.68 27.91
CA THR A 155 12.27 2.90 28.69
C THR A 155 12.08 2.54 30.17
N ALA A 156 12.24 3.52 31.05
CA ALA A 156 11.84 3.46 32.46
C ALA A 156 11.18 4.79 32.83
N ASN A 157 10.64 4.92 34.05
CA ASN A 157 9.97 6.14 34.49
C ASN A 157 10.92 7.33 34.48
N ASP A 158 10.47 8.48 33.97
CA ASP A 158 11.21 9.75 33.94
C ASP A 158 12.57 9.71 33.19
N LEU A 159 12.81 8.68 32.39
CA LEU A 159 14.03 8.53 31.58
C LEU A 159 13.74 8.68 30.08
N ALA A 160 14.78 9.11 29.35
CA ALA A 160 14.71 9.17 27.90
C ALA A 160 14.78 7.75 27.31
N ALA A 161 13.71 7.37 26.61
CA ALA A 161 13.61 6.10 25.90
C ALA A 161 14.75 5.89 24.90
N ARG A 162 15.10 4.62 24.65
CA ARG A 162 16.14 4.21 23.70
C ARG A 162 15.66 3.10 22.77
N VAL A 163 16.10 3.15 21.52
CA VAL A 163 15.90 2.04 20.58
C VAL A 163 16.89 0.94 20.90
N ILE A 164 16.41 -0.30 20.93
CA ILE A 164 17.24 -1.49 21.08
C ILE A 164 17.96 -1.74 19.75
N ALA A 165 19.30 -1.67 19.78
CA ALA A 165 20.14 -1.58 18.58
C ALA A 165 19.91 -2.74 17.60
N SER A 166 19.72 -3.97 18.10
CA SER A 166 19.50 -5.15 17.24
C SER A 166 18.20 -5.10 16.43
N THR A 167 17.24 -4.25 16.84
CA THR A 167 15.93 -4.13 16.19
C THR A 167 15.83 -2.93 15.26
N ALA A 168 16.88 -2.11 15.14
CA ALA A 168 16.81 -0.80 14.49
C ALA A 168 16.63 -0.83 12.96
N SER A 169 17.02 -1.93 12.31
CA SER A 169 17.02 -2.09 10.85
C SER A 169 15.62 -2.02 10.23
N ASP A 170 15.45 -1.29 9.12
CA ASP A 170 14.19 -1.24 8.37
C ASP A 170 13.88 -2.53 7.60
N ASP A 171 14.89 -3.36 7.34
CA ASP A 171 14.75 -4.71 6.75
C ASP A 171 14.38 -5.80 7.76
N LEU A 172 14.25 -5.48 9.06
CA LEU A 172 13.85 -6.41 10.12
C LEU A 172 14.73 -7.66 10.28
N ASN A 173 16.05 -7.57 10.11
CA ASN A 173 16.97 -8.73 10.18
C ASN A 173 16.92 -9.56 11.48
N PHE A 174 16.23 -9.07 12.52
CA PHE A 174 15.96 -9.77 13.76
C PHE A 174 14.70 -10.67 13.74
N VAL A 175 13.90 -10.61 12.67
CA VAL A 175 12.64 -11.34 12.51
C VAL A 175 12.83 -12.51 11.54
N PHE A 176 12.40 -13.71 11.95
CA PHE A 176 12.62 -14.96 11.23
C PHE A 176 11.34 -15.80 11.12
N LEU A 177 11.28 -16.67 10.11
CA LEU A 177 10.29 -17.74 10.01
C LEU A 177 10.95 -19.07 10.36
N SER A 178 10.32 -19.84 11.25
CA SER A 178 10.74 -21.21 11.56
C SER A 178 10.55 -22.11 10.34
N GLN A 179 11.65 -22.66 9.80
CA GLN A 179 11.58 -23.58 8.64
C GLN A 179 11.13 -24.99 9.04
N ASP A 180 11.46 -25.42 10.26
CA ASP A 180 11.25 -26.81 10.70
C ASP A 180 9.82 -27.10 11.17
N ASN A 181 9.02 -26.06 11.42
CA ASN A 181 7.70 -26.19 12.06
C ASN A 181 6.54 -25.66 11.20
N LYS A 182 6.71 -25.54 9.88
CA LYS A 182 5.59 -25.16 8.99
C LYS A 182 4.46 -26.18 9.05
N THR A 183 3.26 -25.71 9.35
CA THR A 183 2.06 -26.56 9.39
C THR A 183 1.47 -26.66 7.98
N ARG A 184 0.56 -27.64 7.76
CA ARG A 184 -0.08 -27.83 6.44
C ARG A 184 -0.93 -26.62 6.01
N ASP A 185 -1.34 -25.81 6.97
CA ASP A 185 -2.26 -24.68 6.83
C ASP A 185 -1.56 -23.33 7.01
N ASP A 186 -0.22 -23.29 6.88
CA ASP A 186 0.61 -22.08 6.98
C ASP A 186 0.68 -21.36 5.60
N PRO A 187 0.19 -20.12 5.48
CA PRO A 187 0.20 -19.37 4.22
C PRO A 187 1.49 -18.55 3.97
N SER A 188 2.51 -18.66 4.84
CA SER A 188 3.68 -17.75 4.85
C SER A 188 4.66 -17.92 3.68
N SER A 189 4.42 -18.89 2.79
CA SER A 189 5.21 -19.05 1.57
C SER A 189 4.46 -19.86 0.52
N ILE A 190 4.46 -19.38 -0.71
CA ILE A 190 4.13 -20.18 -1.89
C ILE A 190 5.16 -21.30 -2.07
N ASP A 191 4.71 -22.45 -2.58
CA ASP A 191 5.64 -23.51 -2.98
C ASP A 191 6.46 -23.02 -4.18
N PRO A 192 7.82 -23.14 -4.17
CA PRO A 192 8.66 -22.79 -5.31
C PRO A 192 8.19 -23.38 -6.65
N TYR A 193 7.60 -24.58 -6.63
CA TYR A 193 7.01 -25.20 -7.82
C TYR A 193 5.77 -24.44 -8.33
N GLU A 194 4.88 -23.99 -7.44
CA GLU A 194 3.74 -23.16 -7.84
C GLU A 194 4.20 -21.83 -8.44
N ARG A 195 5.25 -21.22 -7.87
CA ARG A 195 5.88 -20.01 -8.43
C ARG A 195 6.47 -20.27 -9.82
N TYR A 196 7.15 -21.40 -10.02
CA TYR A 196 7.65 -21.80 -11.33
C TYR A 196 6.52 -21.99 -12.34
N LEU A 197 5.41 -22.65 -11.97
CA LEU A 197 4.27 -22.84 -12.89
C LEU A 197 3.73 -21.49 -13.38
N ILE A 198 3.65 -20.49 -12.50
CA ILE A 198 3.24 -19.13 -12.87
C ILE A 198 4.25 -18.51 -13.86
N ALA A 199 5.55 -18.60 -13.57
CA ALA A 199 6.59 -18.07 -14.46
C ALA A 199 6.67 -18.84 -15.80
N ALA A 200 6.40 -20.14 -15.82
CA ALA A 200 6.43 -20.98 -17.00
C ALA A 200 5.38 -20.56 -18.04
N GLU A 201 4.26 -19.99 -17.61
CA GLU A 201 3.21 -19.47 -18.51
C GLU A 201 3.62 -18.22 -19.30
N VAL A 202 4.77 -17.60 -19.00
CA VAL A 202 5.25 -16.36 -19.63
C VAL A 202 6.41 -16.67 -20.60
N PRO A 203 6.18 -17.10 -21.86
CA PRO A 203 7.27 -17.34 -22.81
C PRO A 203 8.05 -16.05 -23.08
N ASP A 204 9.38 -16.14 -23.23
CA ASP A 204 10.19 -15.02 -23.73
C ASP A 204 10.11 -14.99 -25.26
N ALA A 205 9.39 -14.01 -25.79
CA ALA A 205 9.24 -13.75 -27.22
C ALA A 205 10.39 -12.92 -27.81
N GLY A 206 11.41 -12.62 -27.01
CA GLY A 206 12.50 -11.72 -27.38
C GLY A 206 12.06 -10.25 -27.38
N ARG A 207 12.95 -9.39 -27.89
CA ARG A 207 12.68 -7.94 -27.96
C ARG A 207 11.55 -7.64 -28.94
N VAL A 208 10.34 -7.47 -28.40
CA VAL A 208 9.18 -6.91 -29.13
C VAL A 208 9.51 -5.43 -29.47
N GLY A 209 9.12 -4.97 -30.67
CA GLY A 209 9.78 -3.86 -31.38
C GLY A 209 9.87 -2.50 -30.67
N ARG A 210 10.68 -1.56 -31.22
CA ARG A 210 10.99 -0.25 -30.60
C ARG A 210 9.81 0.71 -30.41
N ASN A 211 8.66 0.43 -31.04
CA ASN A 211 7.53 1.34 -31.15
C ASN A 211 6.52 1.22 -29.99
N VAL A 212 6.82 0.44 -28.95
CA VAL A 212 5.89 0.25 -27.83
C VAL A 212 5.89 1.43 -26.88
N ILE A 213 4.71 1.92 -26.51
CA ILE A 213 4.50 3.06 -25.61
C ILE A 213 3.82 2.54 -24.34
N VAL A 214 4.22 3.05 -23.18
CA VAL A 214 3.56 2.74 -21.90
C VAL A 214 3.04 4.05 -21.29
N PRO A 215 1.72 4.17 -21.00
CA PRO A 215 0.65 3.25 -21.43
C PRO A 215 0.45 3.24 -22.94
N ALA A 216 -0.02 2.12 -23.49
CA ALA A 216 -0.20 1.87 -24.91
C ALA A 216 -1.22 2.83 -25.53
N ALA A 217 -0.84 3.42 -26.66
CA ALA A 217 -1.70 4.33 -27.42
C ALA A 217 -2.83 3.56 -28.12
N LYS A 218 -3.99 4.22 -28.28
CA LYS A 218 -5.17 3.61 -28.90
C LYS A 218 -5.07 3.48 -30.43
N ASN A 219 -4.69 4.55 -31.12
CA ASN A 219 -4.65 4.56 -32.58
C ASN A 219 -3.26 4.91 -33.10
N ILE A 220 -2.69 3.98 -33.87
CA ILE A 220 -1.41 4.13 -34.58
C ILE A 220 -1.68 3.80 -36.04
N SER A 221 -1.51 4.75 -36.96
CA SER A 221 -1.99 4.61 -38.36
C SER A 221 -0.89 4.58 -39.42
N GLU A 222 0.27 5.17 -39.17
CA GLU A 222 1.35 5.29 -40.17
C GLU A 222 2.68 4.90 -39.55
N MET A 223 3.40 3.93 -40.14
CA MET A 223 4.77 3.56 -39.77
C MET A 223 5.55 3.23 -41.04
N SER A 224 6.51 4.07 -41.43
CA SER A 224 7.36 3.81 -42.61
C SER A 224 8.68 3.10 -42.27
N GLY A 225 8.94 2.83 -40.98
CA GLY A 225 10.20 2.28 -40.48
C GLY A 225 11.36 3.28 -40.48
N ALA A 226 11.18 4.47 -41.06
CA ALA A 226 12.17 5.54 -41.02
C ALA A 226 12.39 6.05 -39.58
N LEU A 227 13.63 6.37 -39.25
CA LEU A 227 14.03 6.86 -37.93
C LEU A 227 14.51 8.31 -38.03
N ILE A 228 14.00 9.16 -37.15
CA ILE A 228 14.42 10.55 -36.96
C ILE A 228 15.45 10.55 -35.82
N ASP A 229 16.68 10.92 -36.12
CA ASP A 229 17.77 11.03 -35.14
C ASP A 229 17.89 12.47 -34.59
N LEU A 230 17.89 12.59 -33.27
CA LEU A 230 18.08 13.81 -32.49
C LEU A 230 19.50 13.91 -31.92
N ASN A 231 20.47 13.25 -32.53
CA ASN A 231 21.86 13.29 -32.10
C ASN A 231 22.41 14.73 -32.00
N ASP A 232 23.55 14.82 -31.33
CA ASP A 232 24.20 16.08 -30.99
C ASP A 232 24.70 16.88 -32.19
N THR A 233 24.56 16.43 -33.44
CA THR A 233 24.94 17.18 -34.65
C THR A 233 23.79 18.03 -35.21
N VAL A 234 22.53 17.70 -34.91
CA VAL A 234 21.34 18.30 -35.52
C VAL A 234 20.85 19.53 -34.75
N THR A 235 20.38 20.58 -35.46
CA THR A 235 19.72 21.75 -34.84
C THR A 235 18.24 21.46 -34.65
N VAL A 236 17.70 21.78 -33.46
CA VAL A 236 16.28 21.58 -33.13
C VAL A 236 15.57 22.94 -33.13
N PHE A 237 14.60 23.11 -34.01
CA PHE A 237 13.77 24.31 -34.10
C PHE A 237 12.45 24.08 -33.37
N LEU A 238 12.26 24.75 -32.24
CA LEU A 238 11.10 24.60 -31.38
C LEU A 238 10.12 25.75 -31.59
N TYR A 239 8.88 25.42 -31.98
CA TYR A 239 7.78 26.36 -32.17
C TYR A 239 6.64 26.07 -31.19
N PHE A 240 6.04 27.14 -30.66
CA PHE A 240 4.86 27.09 -29.81
C PHE A 240 3.75 27.97 -30.40
N THR A 241 2.50 27.49 -30.37
CA THR A 241 1.34 28.38 -30.59
C THR A 241 1.32 29.49 -29.52
N PRO A 242 1.03 30.76 -29.88
CA PRO A 242 1.09 31.88 -28.93
C PRO A 242 0.22 31.77 -27.66
N THR A 243 -0.79 30.89 -27.66
CA THR A 243 -1.70 30.67 -26.52
C THR A 243 -1.10 29.77 -25.44
N ILE A 244 0.05 29.14 -25.68
CA ILE A 244 0.72 28.26 -24.71
C ILE A 244 1.38 29.09 -23.61
N SER A 245 1.16 28.71 -22.36
CA SER A 245 1.71 29.40 -21.19
C SER A 245 3.24 29.33 -21.14
N ASN A 246 3.87 30.39 -20.61
CA ASN A 246 5.32 30.44 -20.45
C ASN A 246 5.85 29.29 -19.58
N THR A 247 5.11 28.91 -18.54
CA THR A 247 5.46 27.77 -17.67
C THR A 247 5.50 26.46 -18.46
N PHE A 248 4.52 26.22 -19.33
CA PHE A 248 4.51 25.02 -20.15
C PHE A 248 5.61 25.03 -21.23
N GLN A 249 5.91 26.20 -21.82
CA GLN A 249 7.04 26.34 -22.75
C GLN A 249 8.37 25.98 -22.07
N GLN A 250 8.57 26.41 -20.82
CA GLN A 250 9.76 26.04 -20.03
C GLN A 250 9.80 24.55 -19.71
N TYR A 251 8.67 23.93 -19.36
CA TYR A 251 8.59 22.48 -19.16
C TYR A 251 9.04 21.71 -20.40
N VAL A 252 8.50 22.03 -21.58
CA VAL A 252 8.89 21.36 -22.83
C VAL A 252 10.38 21.54 -23.14
N GLN A 253 10.92 22.75 -22.95
CA GLN A 253 12.35 23.01 -23.14
C GLN A 253 13.21 22.17 -22.19
N ASN A 254 12.84 22.08 -20.92
CA ASN A 254 13.55 21.29 -19.93
C ASN A 254 13.52 19.79 -20.26
N GLU A 255 12.37 19.26 -20.65
CA GLU A 255 12.25 17.85 -21.08
C GLU A 255 13.09 17.56 -22.33
N LEU A 256 13.08 18.46 -23.32
CA LEU A 256 13.93 18.33 -24.50
C LEU A 256 15.41 18.32 -24.16
N LEU A 257 15.86 19.12 -23.20
CA LEU A 257 17.25 19.11 -22.73
C LEU A 257 17.64 17.83 -21.99
N THR A 258 16.69 16.97 -21.61
CA THR A 258 16.99 15.63 -21.08
C THR A 258 17.22 14.59 -22.17
N VAL A 259 16.88 14.90 -23.43
CA VAL A 259 17.04 13.97 -24.56
C VAL A 259 18.51 13.91 -24.96
N PRO A 260 19.13 12.71 -25.00
CA PRO A 260 20.51 12.56 -25.45
C PRO A 260 20.69 13.13 -26.86
N GLY A 261 21.60 14.09 -27.01
CA GLY A 261 21.87 14.80 -28.28
C GLY A 261 21.26 16.21 -28.36
N VAL A 262 20.27 16.54 -27.55
CA VAL A 262 19.72 17.90 -27.50
C VAL A 262 20.47 18.72 -26.44
N ASN A 263 20.95 19.90 -26.83
CA ASN A 263 21.62 20.82 -25.89
C ASN A 263 21.21 22.28 -26.14
N GLN A 264 21.51 23.14 -25.16
CA GLN A 264 21.13 24.56 -25.21
C GLN A 264 21.70 25.29 -26.43
N GLN A 265 22.89 24.91 -26.91
CA GLN A 265 23.50 25.54 -28.08
C GLN A 265 22.85 25.14 -29.40
N LYS A 266 22.01 24.09 -29.44
CA LYS A 266 21.35 23.60 -30.66
C LYS A 266 19.84 23.73 -30.65
N LEU A 267 19.25 24.00 -29.49
CA LEU A 267 17.84 24.34 -29.37
C LEU A 267 17.62 25.80 -29.83
N ARG A 268 16.71 26.00 -30.77
CA ARG A 268 16.35 27.32 -31.33
C ARG A 268 14.85 27.51 -31.24
N ILE A 269 14.41 28.43 -30.39
CA ILE A 269 13.00 28.82 -30.33
C ILE A 269 12.72 29.73 -31.53
N VAL A 270 11.68 29.40 -32.30
CA VAL A 270 11.29 30.11 -33.51
C VAL A 270 9.84 30.59 -33.41
N ASN A 271 9.52 31.67 -34.12
CA ASN A 271 8.18 32.29 -34.09
C ASN A 271 7.19 31.66 -35.08
N ALA A 272 7.64 30.73 -35.90
CA ALA A 272 6.82 29.96 -36.85
C ALA A 272 7.50 28.60 -37.11
N PRO A 273 6.76 27.56 -37.55
CA PRO A 273 7.33 26.29 -37.97
C PRO A 273 8.50 26.49 -38.95
N SER A 274 9.66 25.93 -38.61
CA SER A 274 10.89 26.15 -39.37
C SER A 274 10.95 25.28 -40.62
N ASN A 275 11.40 25.86 -41.72
CA ASN A 275 11.70 25.18 -42.98
C ASN A 275 13.21 24.89 -43.15
N ALA A 276 14.03 25.25 -42.15
CA ALA A 276 15.49 25.12 -42.20
C ALA A 276 15.96 23.67 -42.04
N VAL A 277 17.21 23.40 -42.44
CA VAL A 277 17.86 22.09 -42.29
C VAL A 277 18.05 21.78 -40.79
N GLY A 278 17.39 20.73 -40.31
CA GLY A 278 17.36 20.34 -38.91
C GLY A 278 16.07 19.57 -38.58
N VAL A 279 15.72 19.51 -37.30
CA VAL A 279 14.46 18.92 -36.82
C VAL A 279 13.53 20.01 -36.32
N GLY A 280 12.35 20.12 -36.90
CA GLY A 280 11.29 20.99 -36.41
C GLY A 280 10.44 20.27 -35.36
N ILE A 281 10.30 20.85 -34.17
CA ILE A 281 9.37 20.40 -33.13
C ILE A 281 8.31 21.48 -32.96
N ASN A 282 7.07 21.15 -33.32
CA ASN A 282 5.93 22.06 -33.25
C ASN A 282 5.00 21.64 -32.11
N VAL A 283 4.72 22.56 -31.19
CA VAL A 283 3.79 22.35 -30.07
C VAL A 283 2.57 23.23 -30.28
N ILE A 284 1.42 22.60 -30.56
CA ILE A 284 0.26 23.27 -31.13
C ILE A 284 -0.97 23.05 -30.26
N ILE A 285 -1.53 24.15 -29.73
CA ILE A 285 -2.91 24.14 -29.24
C ILE A 285 -3.85 24.30 -30.43
N ALA A 286 -4.74 23.32 -30.64
CA ALA A 286 -5.76 23.35 -31.68
C ALA A 286 -7.10 22.81 -31.14
N PRO A 287 -8.26 23.39 -31.53
CA PRO A 287 -9.55 22.84 -31.17
C PRO A 287 -9.74 21.44 -31.77
N ASP A 288 -10.21 20.50 -30.95
CA ASP A 288 -10.68 19.19 -31.37
C ASP A 288 -11.87 18.81 -30.48
N ALA A 289 -13.06 18.73 -31.06
CA ALA A 289 -14.27 18.38 -30.33
C ALA A 289 -14.37 16.88 -30.01
N THR A 290 -13.55 16.05 -30.66
CA THR A 290 -13.56 14.59 -30.50
C THR A 290 -12.66 14.09 -29.37
N LYS A 291 -11.77 14.95 -28.85
CA LYS A 291 -10.80 14.61 -27.79
C LYS A 291 -11.17 15.24 -26.45
N THR A 292 -10.86 14.53 -25.37
CA THR A 292 -10.93 15.05 -24.00
C THR A 292 -9.80 16.06 -23.73
N LYS A 293 -9.72 16.59 -22.51
CA LYS A 293 -8.62 17.48 -22.10
C LYS A 293 -7.24 16.79 -22.14
N ASP A 294 -7.20 15.47 -22.02
CA ASP A 294 -5.96 14.69 -21.97
C ASP A 294 -5.58 14.10 -23.33
N GLY A 295 -6.48 14.19 -24.31
CA GLY A 295 -6.28 13.67 -25.66
C GLY A 295 -5.33 14.50 -26.49
N TYR A 296 -4.60 13.83 -27.38
CA TYR A 296 -3.59 14.45 -28.24
C TYR A 296 -3.46 13.73 -29.59
N LYS A 297 -2.74 14.39 -30.49
CA LYS A 297 -2.18 13.84 -31.72
C LYS A 297 -0.67 14.08 -31.72
N PHE A 298 0.09 13.02 -31.95
CA PHE A 298 1.53 13.06 -32.13
C PHE A 298 1.84 12.62 -33.56
N THR A 299 2.59 13.44 -34.30
CA THR A 299 3.11 13.05 -35.62
C THR A 299 4.61 13.25 -35.67
N SER A 300 5.29 12.28 -36.28
CA SER A 300 6.71 12.28 -36.56
C SER A 300 6.85 11.87 -38.01
N VAL A 301 7.19 12.81 -38.89
CA VAL A 301 7.18 12.59 -40.34
C VAL A 301 8.37 13.24 -41.03
N PHE A 302 8.67 12.69 -42.20
CA PHE A 302 9.53 13.31 -43.19
C PHE A 302 8.65 14.01 -44.22
N ASP A 303 8.97 15.24 -44.57
CA ASP A 303 8.32 15.87 -45.71
C ASP A 303 8.98 15.47 -47.05
N GLN A 304 8.39 15.95 -48.16
CA GLN A 304 8.87 15.67 -49.51
C GLN A 304 10.29 16.20 -49.79
N ALA A 305 10.80 17.12 -48.95
CA ALA A 305 12.15 17.67 -49.02
C ALA A 305 13.13 16.94 -48.07
N GLY A 306 12.69 15.86 -47.40
CA GLY A 306 13.51 15.08 -46.47
C GLY A 306 13.72 15.74 -45.11
N ARG A 307 12.93 16.78 -44.76
CA ARG A 307 13.04 17.48 -43.46
C ARG A 307 12.23 16.74 -42.40
N HIS A 308 12.76 16.71 -41.19
CA HIS A 308 12.18 15.98 -40.07
C HIS A 308 11.26 16.90 -39.27
N THR A 309 9.99 16.55 -39.17
CA THR A 309 9.02 17.33 -38.39
C THR A 309 8.33 16.45 -37.37
N ILE A 310 8.41 16.88 -36.11
CA ILE A 310 7.66 16.32 -34.98
C ILE A 310 6.61 17.36 -34.59
N THR A 311 5.35 16.94 -34.51
CA THR A 311 4.24 17.83 -34.12
C THR A 311 3.43 17.21 -32.99
N LEU A 312 3.30 17.97 -31.91
CA LEU A 312 2.44 17.69 -30.75
C LEU A 312 1.21 18.60 -30.86
N THR A 313 0.03 18.02 -31.03
CA THR A 313 -1.22 18.78 -31.14
C THR A 313 -2.22 18.33 -30.09
N ALA A 314 -2.79 19.27 -29.33
CA ALA A 314 -3.89 18.97 -28.41
C ALA A 314 -4.78 20.19 -28.16
N LYS A 315 -5.94 19.95 -27.53
CA LYS A 315 -6.88 21.01 -27.13
C LYS A 315 -6.41 21.79 -25.89
N HIS A 316 -5.69 21.11 -24.99
CA HIS A 316 -5.22 21.65 -23.72
C HIS A 316 -3.76 21.27 -23.46
N GLU A 317 -3.07 22.02 -22.61
CA GLU A 317 -1.68 21.74 -22.22
C GLU A 317 -1.50 20.35 -21.57
N SER A 318 -2.53 19.83 -20.88
CA SER A 318 -2.52 18.46 -20.35
C SER A 318 -2.36 17.40 -21.45
N GLY A 319 -3.05 17.58 -22.58
CA GLY A 319 -2.90 16.71 -23.75
C GLY A 319 -1.53 16.88 -24.42
N LEU A 320 -1.02 18.12 -24.54
CA LEU A 320 0.34 18.37 -25.04
C LEU A 320 1.41 17.71 -24.15
N SER A 321 1.22 17.76 -22.84
CA SER A 321 2.09 17.10 -21.87
C SER A 321 2.07 15.57 -22.07
N ASN A 322 0.91 14.96 -22.32
CA ASN A 322 0.82 13.53 -22.63
C ASN A 322 1.47 13.18 -23.98
N ALA A 323 1.35 14.05 -24.98
CA ALA A 323 2.06 13.91 -26.26
C ALA A 323 3.58 13.95 -26.08
N MET A 324 4.07 14.83 -25.19
CA MET A 324 5.49 14.90 -24.83
C MET A 324 5.96 13.61 -24.14
N GLU A 325 5.17 13.03 -23.23
CA GLU A 325 5.51 11.75 -22.61
C GLU A 325 5.50 10.58 -23.61
N THR A 326 4.59 10.59 -24.59
CA THR A 326 4.64 9.61 -25.68
C THR A 326 5.89 9.79 -26.54
N PHE A 327 6.31 11.02 -26.82
CA PHE A 327 7.58 11.30 -27.49
C PHE A 327 8.79 10.76 -26.71
N LEU A 328 8.87 11.06 -25.42
CA LEU A 328 9.94 10.56 -24.54
C LEU A 328 9.90 9.03 -24.38
N SER A 329 8.71 8.42 -24.40
CA SER A 329 8.57 6.97 -24.40
C SER A 329 9.09 6.37 -25.70
N LEU A 330 8.76 6.93 -26.87
CA LEU A 330 9.24 6.45 -28.17
C LEU A 330 10.77 6.53 -28.30
N LEU A 331 11.38 7.60 -27.78
CA LEU A 331 12.85 7.72 -27.69
C LEU A 331 13.47 6.58 -26.87
N GLY A 332 12.84 6.23 -25.74
CA GLY A 332 13.35 5.22 -24.82
C GLY A 332 14.67 5.66 -24.18
N ILE A 333 15.73 4.88 -24.39
CA ILE A 333 17.12 5.20 -23.99
C ILE A 333 17.99 5.64 -25.19
N TYR A 334 17.37 5.93 -26.34
CA TYR A 334 18.06 6.28 -27.59
C TYR A 334 17.75 7.71 -28.02
N SER A 335 18.50 8.22 -29.00
CA SER A 335 18.27 9.53 -29.64
C SER A 335 17.36 9.46 -30.86
N VAL A 336 16.66 8.34 -31.11
CA VAL A 336 15.89 8.12 -32.33
C VAL A 336 14.39 7.92 -32.08
N VAL A 337 13.56 8.52 -32.94
CA VAL A 337 12.09 8.37 -32.93
C VAL A 337 11.62 7.82 -34.27
N PRO A 338 10.72 6.82 -34.31
CA PRO A 338 10.16 6.34 -35.56
C PRO A 338 9.29 7.41 -36.23
N ALA A 339 9.22 7.39 -37.57
CA ALA A 339 8.19 8.09 -38.31
C ALA A 339 6.84 7.42 -38.02
N ILE A 340 5.97 8.14 -37.31
CA ILE A 340 4.73 7.60 -36.76
C ILE A 340 3.65 8.66 -36.58
N THR A 341 2.39 8.27 -36.82
CA THR A 341 1.20 9.05 -36.45
C THR A 341 0.43 8.33 -35.35
N ILE A 342 0.20 9.03 -34.24
CA ILE A 342 -0.49 8.53 -33.06
C ILE A 342 -1.62 9.48 -32.70
N GLU A 343 -2.80 8.92 -32.50
CA GLU A 343 -3.94 9.63 -31.93
C GLU A 343 -4.42 8.90 -30.70
N ASP A 344 -4.49 9.61 -29.58
CA ASP A 344 -4.66 8.96 -28.29
C ASP A 344 -5.47 9.83 -27.33
N ASP A 345 -6.14 9.17 -26.40
CA ASP A 345 -7.01 9.78 -25.40
C ASP A 345 -7.27 8.79 -24.26
N ALA A 346 -7.52 9.27 -23.05
CA ALA A 346 -7.73 8.41 -21.89
C ALA A 346 -9.18 7.89 -21.81
N ASP A 347 -9.38 6.62 -21.44
CA ASP A 347 -10.72 6.05 -21.16
C ASP A 347 -11.30 6.46 -19.79
N THR A 348 -10.44 6.95 -18.90
CA THR A 348 -10.84 7.41 -17.57
C THR A 348 -10.40 8.85 -17.33
N GLY A 349 -11.28 9.63 -16.70
CA GLY A 349 -11.05 11.05 -16.44
C GLY A 349 -10.10 11.29 -15.27
N ILE A 350 -10.20 10.49 -14.21
CA ILE A 350 -9.33 10.55 -13.03
C ILE A 350 -8.44 9.32 -12.98
N ARG A 351 -7.13 9.56 -12.92
CA ARG A 351 -6.07 8.53 -12.84
C ARG A 351 -5.18 8.90 -11.69
N SER A 352 -5.56 8.47 -10.50
CA SER A 352 -4.95 8.96 -9.27
C SER A 352 -3.97 7.98 -8.64
N VAL A 353 -2.97 8.55 -7.94
CA VAL A 353 -2.12 7.85 -6.99
C VAL A 353 -2.37 8.46 -5.62
N LYS A 354 -2.68 7.64 -4.61
CA LYS A 354 -2.85 8.02 -3.22
C LYS A 354 -1.63 7.58 -2.41
N LEU A 355 -0.89 8.55 -1.89
CA LEU A 355 0.28 8.33 -1.04
C LEU A 355 -0.04 8.70 0.40
N ASP A 356 0.09 7.72 1.29
CA ASP A 356 0.04 7.98 2.73
C ASP A 356 1.39 8.48 3.25
N VAL A 357 1.45 9.70 3.78
CA VAL A 357 2.67 10.21 4.46
C VAL A 357 2.49 10.42 5.96
N THR A 358 1.34 10.05 6.52
CA THR A 358 1.07 10.15 7.96
C THR A 358 1.68 8.98 8.72
N LYS A 359 1.68 7.77 8.14
CA LYS A 359 2.31 6.57 8.74
C LYS A 359 3.83 6.60 8.68
N THR A 360 4.37 7.01 7.53
CA THR A 360 5.79 7.25 7.31
C THR A 360 5.95 8.57 6.55
N PHE A 361 6.68 9.51 7.12
CA PHE A 361 6.97 10.76 6.42
C PHE A 361 8.01 10.58 5.31
N PHE A 362 7.70 11.09 4.12
CA PHE A 362 8.63 11.19 3.00
C PHE A 362 8.97 12.65 2.73
N PRO A 363 10.25 12.99 2.48
CA PRO A 363 10.63 14.38 2.23
C PRO A 363 10.04 14.88 0.92
N VAL A 364 9.94 16.21 0.79
CA VAL A 364 9.43 16.89 -0.41
C VAL A 364 10.12 16.39 -1.70
N THR A 365 11.40 16.04 -1.65
CA THR A 365 12.16 15.51 -2.79
C THR A 365 11.58 14.19 -3.30
N THR A 366 11.16 13.28 -2.41
CA THR A 366 10.54 12.01 -2.78
C THR A 366 9.16 12.23 -3.40
N VAL A 367 8.37 13.17 -2.86
CA VAL A 367 7.05 13.53 -3.45
C VAL A 367 7.21 14.13 -4.85
N LEU A 368 8.19 15.04 -5.05
CA LEU A 368 8.48 15.58 -6.38
C LEU A 368 8.93 14.51 -7.37
N LYS A 369 9.69 13.52 -6.90
CA LYS A 369 10.10 12.36 -7.70
C LYS A 369 8.90 11.46 -8.04
N LEU A 370 7.92 11.31 -7.14
CA LEU A 370 6.67 10.61 -7.45
C LEU A 370 5.86 11.35 -8.52
N LEU A 371 5.75 12.69 -8.45
CA LEU A 371 5.04 13.48 -9.47
C LEU A 371 5.64 13.29 -10.87
N ARG A 372 6.97 13.22 -10.98
CA ARG A 372 7.65 12.92 -12.26
C ARG A 372 7.34 11.51 -12.77
N LEU A 373 7.31 10.52 -11.87
CA LEU A 373 6.93 9.14 -12.21
C LEU A 373 5.47 9.06 -12.69
N MET A 374 4.58 9.74 -11.98
CA MET A 374 3.17 9.86 -12.33
C MET A 374 2.99 10.47 -13.72
N LYS A 375 3.71 11.55 -14.02
CA LYS A 375 3.68 12.20 -15.33
C LYS A 375 4.14 11.24 -16.43
N MET A 376 5.26 10.55 -16.23
CA MET A 376 5.83 9.58 -17.19
C MET A 376 4.81 8.52 -17.62
N TYR A 377 3.93 8.12 -16.70
CA TYR A 377 2.88 7.13 -16.94
C TYR A 377 1.46 7.75 -16.99
N LYS A 378 1.38 9.04 -17.32
CA LYS A 378 0.14 9.78 -17.63
C LYS A 378 -0.94 9.78 -16.52
N PHE A 379 -0.56 9.60 -15.26
CA PHE A 379 -1.42 9.88 -14.11
C PHE A 379 -1.65 11.40 -14.00
N ASN A 380 -2.81 11.80 -13.48
CA ASN A 380 -3.22 13.22 -13.46
C ASN A 380 -3.68 13.74 -12.09
N GLU A 381 -3.69 12.91 -11.05
CA GLU A 381 -4.10 13.31 -9.70
C GLU A 381 -3.27 12.62 -8.61
N LEU A 382 -2.68 13.39 -7.69
CA LEU A 382 -2.01 12.90 -6.49
C LEU A 382 -2.90 13.17 -5.27
N VAL A 383 -3.42 12.13 -4.65
CA VAL A 383 -4.05 12.25 -3.32
C VAL A 383 -2.96 12.11 -2.26
N LEU A 384 -2.73 13.16 -1.48
CA LEU A 384 -1.71 13.14 -0.45
C LEU A 384 -2.38 13.08 0.93
N VAL A 385 -2.22 11.97 1.66
CA VAL A 385 -2.74 11.81 3.02
C VAL A 385 -1.84 12.59 3.96
N LEU A 386 -2.37 13.69 4.49
CA LEU A 386 -1.65 14.65 5.30
C LEU A 386 -2.09 14.59 6.76
N GLY A 387 -3.30 14.10 7.07
CA GLY A 387 -3.77 13.94 8.46
C GLY A 387 -4.50 12.62 8.69
N SER A 388 -4.03 11.82 9.65
CA SER A 388 -4.67 10.58 10.12
C SER A 388 -4.47 10.38 11.63
N ASP A 389 -4.72 9.18 12.12
CA ASP A 389 -4.42 8.70 13.47
C ASP A 389 -2.96 8.83 13.93
N ASP A 390 -1.98 8.82 13.03
CA ASP A 390 -0.56 8.84 13.44
C ASP A 390 0.06 10.23 13.43
N ALA A 391 -0.33 11.09 12.49
CA ALA A 391 0.22 12.43 12.38
C ALA A 391 -0.66 13.33 11.53
N MET A 392 -0.47 14.64 11.74
CA MET A 392 -0.79 15.69 10.79
C MET A 392 0.53 16.26 10.25
N ARG A 393 0.70 16.23 8.93
CA ARG A 393 1.96 16.48 8.20
C ARG A 393 2.01 17.85 7.54
N VAL A 394 1.04 18.71 7.80
CA VAL A 394 1.00 20.11 7.37
C VAL A 394 0.61 20.99 8.56
N PRO A 395 1.26 22.14 8.77
CA PRO A 395 0.88 23.07 9.83
C PRO A 395 -0.48 23.69 9.54
N LEU A 396 -1.27 23.95 10.58
CA LEU A 396 -2.50 24.74 10.48
C LEU A 396 -2.13 26.22 10.50
N VAL A 397 -1.93 26.80 9.32
CA VAL A 397 -1.47 28.19 9.16
C VAL A 397 -2.49 29.18 9.73
N SER A 398 -3.78 28.86 9.65
CA SER A 398 -4.87 29.67 10.21
C SER A 398 -4.89 29.68 11.75
N THR A 399 -4.24 28.70 12.41
CA THR A 399 -4.15 28.58 13.87
C THR A 399 -2.69 28.41 14.31
N ALA A 400 -1.92 29.50 14.21
CA ALA A 400 -0.47 29.52 14.47
C ALA A 400 -0.06 29.14 15.92
N ASP A 401 -1.01 29.11 16.85
CA ASP A 401 -0.78 28.78 18.25
C ASP A 401 -1.05 27.30 18.60
N PHE A 402 -1.56 26.49 17.66
CA PHE A 402 -1.77 25.05 17.81
C PHE A 402 -0.51 24.25 17.44
N LYS A 403 0.57 24.52 18.18
CA LYS A 403 1.91 23.97 17.94
C LYS A 403 2.05 22.51 18.37
N GLU A 404 1.15 22.03 19.23
CA GLU A 404 1.16 20.67 19.78
C GLU A 404 1.02 19.59 18.70
N ILE A 405 0.43 19.92 17.55
CA ILE A 405 0.34 19.01 16.41
C ILE A 405 1.74 18.58 15.92
N GLU A 406 2.73 19.47 15.98
CA GLU A 406 4.09 19.19 15.53
C GLU A 406 4.77 18.10 16.37
N LEU A 407 4.41 17.97 17.65
CA LEU A 407 4.95 16.95 18.56
C LEU A 407 4.68 15.52 18.06
N PHE A 408 3.50 15.31 17.45
CA PHE A 408 3.11 14.03 16.87
C PHE A 408 3.78 13.82 15.50
N ALA A 409 3.87 14.86 14.68
CA ALA A 409 4.54 14.79 13.38
C ALA A 409 6.05 14.47 13.50
N THR A 410 6.71 15.01 14.52
CA THR A 410 8.16 14.86 14.75
C THR A 410 8.50 13.66 15.63
N ASN A 411 7.50 12.96 16.16
CA ASN A 411 7.66 11.86 17.13
C ASN A 411 8.50 12.29 18.36
N GLU A 412 8.27 13.51 18.87
CA GLU A 412 8.81 13.99 20.16
C GLU A 412 8.01 13.47 21.38
N CYS A 413 6.97 12.69 21.08
CA CYS A 413 6.12 11.98 22.02
C CYS A 413 6.68 10.62 22.50
N LEU A 414 7.80 10.14 21.95
CA LEU A 414 8.32 8.79 22.22
C LEU A 414 8.69 8.58 23.71
N GLY A 415 8.15 7.52 24.32
CA GLY A 415 8.48 7.10 25.69
C GLY A 415 7.72 7.83 26.80
N LYS A 416 6.93 8.86 26.45
CA LYS A 416 6.09 9.62 27.37
C LYS A 416 4.83 8.84 27.76
N THR A 417 4.20 9.23 28.87
CA THR A 417 2.99 8.56 29.37
C THR A 417 1.77 8.87 28.49
N SER A 418 0.70 8.09 28.64
CA SER A 418 -0.54 8.31 27.88
C SER A 418 -1.24 9.63 28.20
N ALA A 419 -0.97 10.20 29.38
CA ALA A 419 -1.39 11.54 29.78
C ALA A 419 -0.61 12.65 29.05
N GLU A 420 0.62 12.37 28.61
CA GLU A 420 1.52 13.36 28.01
C GLU A 420 1.60 13.25 26.48
N CYS A 421 1.51 12.04 25.92
CA CYS A 421 1.76 11.76 24.50
C CYS A 421 1.49 10.27 24.20
N ASN A 422 0.39 9.95 23.51
CA ASN A 422 0.05 8.56 23.15
C ASN A 422 -0.08 8.41 21.62
N PRO A 423 0.94 7.92 20.89
CA PRO A 423 0.83 7.68 19.46
C PRO A 423 0.17 6.32 19.15
N SER A 424 -0.39 6.19 17.95
CA SER A 424 -1.17 5.04 17.50
C SER A 424 -0.27 3.89 17.00
N TYR A 425 0.89 4.23 16.41
CA TYR A 425 1.93 3.29 16.00
C TYR A 425 3.34 3.85 16.29
N TYR A 426 4.15 3.11 17.06
CA TYR A 426 5.55 3.45 17.33
C TYR A 426 6.41 2.80 16.25
N LYS A 427 6.83 3.56 15.25
CA LYS A 427 8.14 3.36 14.62
C LYS A 427 9.13 4.20 15.40
N ALA A 428 9.81 3.61 16.38
CA ALA A 428 10.64 4.40 17.27
C ALA A 428 12.03 4.67 16.69
N SER A 429 12.42 5.91 16.43
CA SER A 429 13.87 6.21 16.54
C SER A 429 14.17 7.65 16.87
N GLN A 430 15.00 7.86 17.88
CA GLN A 430 15.98 8.94 17.88
C GLN A 430 17.00 8.63 16.77
N ALA A 431 16.83 9.31 15.65
CA ALA A 431 17.90 9.71 14.74
C ALA A 431 17.36 10.95 14.05
N TYR A 432 17.95 12.10 14.32
CA TYR A 432 17.55 13.43 13.83
C TYR A 432 17.73 13.60 12.29
N SER A 433 17.80 12.51 11.52
CA SER A 433 18.17 12.55 10.10
C SER A 433 17.66 11.41 9.21
N SER A 434 16.76 10.53 9.68
CA SER A 434 16.24 9.42 8.87
C SER A 434 14.86 9.71 8.24
N PRO A 435 14.55 9.18 7.04
CA PRO A 435 13.19 9.18 6.49
C PRO A 435 12.19 8.61 7.51
N GLY A 436 11.00 9.20 7.63
CA GLY A 436 9.93 8.71 8.52
C GLY A 436 9.43 9.68 9.61
N LYS A 437 10.08 10.83 9.81
CA LYS A 437 9.62 11.90 10.71
C LYS A 437 9.61 13.25 10.01
N GLY A 438 8.63 14.10 10.31
CA GLY A 438 8.59 15.46 9.78
C GLY A 438 7.20 15.96 9.48
N MET A 439 7.17 17.24 9.10
CA MET A 439 6.02 17.99 8.65
C MET A 439 6.48 18.81 7.45
N TYR A 440 5.65 18.93 6.42
CA TYR A 440 5.94 19.83 5.31
C TYR A 440 5.82 21.26 5.80
N THR A 441 6.84 22.08 5.54
CA THR A 441 6.70 23.52 5.72
C THR A 441 5.73 24.11 4.69
N VAL A 442 5.28 25.35 4.91
CA VAL A 442 4.51 26.11 3.91
C VAL A 442 5.25 26.14 2.56
N ALA A 443 6.56 26.39 2.59
CA ALA A 443 7.39 26.42 1.39
C ALA A 443 7.48 25.06 0.70
N ASP A 444 7.58 23.96 1.45
CA ASP A 444 7.58 22.62 0.89
C ASP A 444 6.26 22.31 0.18
N PHE A 445 5.14 22.62 0.82
CA PHE A 445 3.82 22.33 0.25
C PHE A 445 3.54 23.18 -1.00
N VAL A 446 3.86 24.48 -0.96
CA VAL A 446 3.81 25.35 -2.15
C VAL A 446 4.69 24.80 -3.28
N ARG A 447 5.88 24.25 -2.96
CA ARG A 447 6.76 23.62 -3.95
C ARG A 447 6.14 22.36 -4.56
N ILE A 448 5.43 21.55 -3.77
CA ILE A 448 4.69 20.37 -4.27
C ILE A 448 3.61 20.84 -5.27
N LEU A 449 2.79 21.82 -4.88
CA LEU A 449 1.69 22.33 -5.71
C LEU A 449 2.18 22.94 -7.03
N THR A 450 3.18 23.81 -6.99
CA THR A 450 3.75 24.46 -8.19
C THR A 450 4.43 23.46 -9.13
N SER A 451 5.12 22.45 -8.57
CA SER A 451 5.70 21.37 -9.37
C SER A 451 4.65 20.49 -10.03
N ALA A 452 3.57 20.16 -9.30
CA ALA A 452 2.46 19.36 -9.83
C ALA A 452 1.71 20.10 -10.96
N LYS A 453 1.45 21.41 -10.80
CA LYS A 453 0.87 22.28 -11.85
C LYS A 453 1.67 22.20 -13.15
N THR A 454 3.00 22.29 -13.05
CA THR A 454 3.91 22.21 -14.23
C THR A 454 3.81 20.86 -14.95
N LEU A 455 3.52 19.79 -14.21
CA LEU A 455 3.34 18.44 -14.75
C LEU A 455 1.89 18.11 -15.13
N SER A 456 0.98 19.09 -15.06
CA SER A 456 -0.47 18.88 -15.27
C SER A 456 -1.06 17.80 -14.34
N ILE A 457 -0.62 17.78 -13.08
CA ILE A 457 -1.11 16.88 -12.03
C ILE A 457 -1.85 17.71 -10.97
N ASP A 458 -3.09 17.33 -10.67
CA ASP A 458 -3.86 17.88 -9.56
C ASP A 458 -3.36 17.29 -8.24
N VAL A 459 -3.10 18.10 -7.22
CA VAL A 459 -2.86 17.59 -5.85
C VAL A 459 -4.17 17.70 -5.08
N VAL A 460 -4.60 16.61 -4.44
CA VAL A 460 -5.78 16.56 -3.57
C VAL A 460 -5.31 16.33 -2.14
N PRO A 461 -5.42 17.33 -1.25
CA PRO A 461 -5.06 17.17 0.15
C PRO A 461 -6.08 16.27 0.83
N TYR A 462 -5.60 15.37 1.69
CA TYR A 462 -6.43 14.46 2.46
C TYR A 462 -6.17 14.64 3.96
N VAL A 463 -7.23 14.90 4.72
CA VAL A 463 -7.24 14.86 6.20
C VAL A 463 -8.47 14.08 6.63
N ASN A 464 -8.30 13.06 7.49
CA ASN A 464 -9.37 12.16 7.89
C ASN A 464 -10.35 12.80 8.90
N LEU A 465 -11.09 13.83 8.48
CA LEU A 465 -12.03 14.58 9.32
C LEU A 465 -13.27 13.76 9.73
N ILE A 466 -13.59 12.72 8.96
CA ILE A 466 -14.75 11.85 9.21
C ILE A 466 -14.33 10.59 10.00
N GLY A 467 -13.10 10.11 9.79
CA GLY A 467 -12.61 8.89 10.43
C GLY A 467 -11.64 9.14 11.59
N CYS A 468 -10.63 8.27 11.66
CA CYS A 468 -9.63 8.23 12.72
C CYS A 468 -8.61 9.38 12.57
N LEU A 469 -8.57 10.29 13.55
CA LEU A 469 -7.66 11.44 13.61
C LEU A 469 -7.04 11.63 15.01
N ARG A 470 -6.61 10.52 15.62
CA ARG A 470 -6.10 10.43 16.99
C ARG A 470 -5.00 11.43 17.33
N SER A 471 -3.99 11.62 16.45
CA SER A 471 -2.85 12.50 16.73
C SER A 471 -3.30 13.94 16.98
N VAL A 472 -4.25 14.43 16.17
CA VAL A 472 -4.81 15.78 16.32
C VAL A 472 -5.67 15.86 17.57
N LYS A 473 -6.50 14.83 17.83
CA LYS A 473 -7.34 14.78 19.02
C LYS A 473 -6.55 14.77 20.33
N LYS A 474 -5.39 14.10 20.37
CA LYS A 474 -4.48 14.16 21.52
C LYS A 474 -3.75 15.49 21.60
N ALA A 475 -3.28 16.03 20.47
CA ALA A 475 -2.67 17.35 20.43
C ALA A 475 -3.62 18.44 20.95
N SER A 476 -4.90 18.36 20.61
CA SER A 476 -5.89 19.35 21.05
C SER A 476 -6.13 19.30 22.57
N HIS A 477 -6.04 18.12 23.17
CA HIS A 477 -6.10 18.01 24.63
C HIS A 477 -4.87 18.60 25.31
N LEU A 478 -3.66 18.36 24.80
CA LEU A 478 -2.45 18.98 25.35
C LEU A 478 -2.51 20.51 25.24
N ARG A 479 -3.04 21.00 24.12
CA ARG A 479 -3.34 22.42 23.93
C ARG A 479 -4.32 22.94 24.97
N TYR A 480 -5.42 22.23 25.20
CA TYR A 480 -6.41 22.57 26.21
C TYR A 480 -5.76 22.66 27.60
N GLU A 481 -5.00 21.64 28.01
CA GLU A 481 -4.32 21.58 29.30
C GLU A 481 -3.33 22.73 29.50
N ARG A 482 -2.62 23.14 28.45
CA ARG A 482 -1.73 24.31 28.49
C ARG A 482 -2.49 25.61 28.69
N LEU A 483 -3.66 25.77 28.06
CA LEU A 483 -4.39 27.03 28.02
C LEU A 483 -5.48 27.18 29.09
N LYS A 484 -5.99 26.08 29.67
CA LYS A 484 -7.18 26.11 30.54
C LYS A 484 -7.06 27.04 31.76
N ALA A 485 -5.85 27.29 32.24
CA ALA A 485 -5.61 28.22 33.34
C ALA A 485 -5.45 29.69 32.88
N SER A 486 -4.87 29.92 31.71
CA SER A 486 -4.52 31.27 31.21
C SER A 486 -5.56 31.88 30.27
N ASN A 487 -6.21 31.05 29.45
CA ASN A 487 -7.21 31.46 28.47
C ASN A 487 -8.22 30.32 28.23
N PRO A 488 -9.21 30.14 29.13
CA PRO A 488 -10.17 29.03 29.06
C PRO A 488 -11.01 29.02 27.77
N THR A 489 -11.41 30.20 27.27
CA THR A 489 -12.21 30.31 26.04
C THR A 489 -11.45 29.79 24.83
N GLU A 490 -10.18 30.16 24.69
CA GLU A 490 -9.34 29.68 23.59
C GLU A 490 -8.92 28.22 23.78
N ALA A 491 -8.82 27.75 25.03
CA ALA A 491 -8.60 26.34 25.33
C ALA A 491 -9.74 25.46 24.79
N GLU A 492 -11.00 25.85 25.02
CA GLU A 492 -12.18 25.09 24.58
C GLU A 492 -12.42 25.17 23.06
N ARG A 493 -12.00 26.26 22.39
CA ARG A 493 -12.26 26.51 20.96
C ARG A 493 -11.92 25.31 20.06
N LEU A 494 -10.84 24.60 20.37
CA LEU A 494 -10.36 23.44 19.63
C LEU A 494 -10.28 22.17 20.48
N HIS A 495 -10.97 22.08 21.61
CA HIS A 495 -10.92 20.88 22.45
C HIS A 495 -11.74 19.74 21.82
N LEU A 496 -11.07 18.87 21.06
CA LEU A 496 -11.69 17.78 20.28
C LEU A 496 -12.04 16.53 21.11
N MET A 497 -11.85 16.57 22.43
CA MET A 497 -12.24 15.50 23.34
C MET A 497 -13.48 15.93 24.13
N SER A 498 -14.62 15.26 23.92
CA SER A 498 -15.88 15.60 24.57
C SER A 498 -16.00 15.10 26.01
N SER A 499 -15.20 14.10 26.41
CA SER A 499 -14.92 13.67 27.79
C SER A 499 -13.74 12.69 27.76
N GLU A 500 -13.02 12.49 28.89
CA GLU A 500 -12.13 11.32 28.98
C GLU A 500 -12.99 10.08 28.73
N PRO A 501 -12.62 9.20 27.79
CA PRO A 501 -13.40 8.01 27.54
C PRO A 501 -13.46 7.19 28.83
N THR A 502 -14.62 7.15 29.51
CA THR A 502 -14.95 6.07 30.44
C THR A 502 -15.24 4.83 29.60
N ILE A 503 -14.22 4.35 28.90
CA ILE A 503 -14.29 3.09 28.18
C ILE A 503 -14.21 2.01 29.25
N PRO A 504 -15.26 1.20 29.46
CA PRO A 504 -15.12 -0.02 30.23
C PRO A 504 -14.07 -0.86 29.49
N THR A 505 -12.91 -1.04 30.12
CA THR A 505 -11.77 -1.81 29.58
C THR A 505 -12.14 -3.26 29.26
N THR A 506 -13.34 -3.71 29.65
CA THR A 506 -13.87 -5.06 29.51
C THR A 506 -14.78 -5.28 28.29
N ASP A 507 -15.37 -4.23 27.70
CA ASP A 507 -16.44 -4.37 26.69
C ASP A 507 -16.04 -3.99 25.27
N LEU A 508 -14.84 -3.45 25.06
CA LEU A 508 -14.28 -3.36 23.72
C LEU A 508 -13.74 -4.73 23.31
N PRO A 509 -13.99 -5.20 22.07
CA PRO A 509 -13.25 -6.33 21.53
C PRO A 509 -11.77 -6.05 21.76
N VAL A 510 -11.07 -7.00 22.38
CA VAL A 510 -9.68 -6.90 22.85
C VAL A 510 -8.68 -6.43 21.75
N GLY A 511 -9.12 -6.23 20.50
CA GLY A 511 -8.36 -5.76 19.34
C GLY A 511 -8.51 -4.30 18.86
N SER A 512 -9.28 -3.39 19.48
CA SER A 512 -9.41 -2.02 18.94
C SER A 512 -8.26 -1.08 19.36
N CYS A 513 -7.18 -1.02 18.58
CA CYS A 513 -6.07 -0.07 18.82
C CYS A 513 -6.48 1.41 18.80
N ASN A 514 -7.71 1.73 18.38
CA ASN A 514 -8.13 3.04 17.90
C ASN A 514 -9.51 3.49 18.44
N ALA A 515 -10.02 2.91 19.53
CA ALA A 515 -11.34 3.29 20.04
C ALA A 515 -11.45 4.78 20.42
N ASP A 516 -10.35 5.43 20.82
CA ASP A 516 -10.32 6.85 21.19
C ASP A 516 -10.01 7.80 20.01
N CYS A 517 -9.88 7.32 18.77
CA CYS A 517 -9.35 8.12 17.67
C CYS A 517 -10.35 8.95 16.87
N MET A 518 -11.63 8.61 16.94
CA MET A 518 -12.66 9.29 16.15
C MET A 518 -12.93 10.69 16.71
N LEU A 519 -13.16 11.64 15.81
CA LEU A 519 -13.67 12.95 16.16
C LEU A 519 -15.17 12.84 16.47
N ASP A 520 -15.60 13.57 17.49
CA ASP A 520 -17.01 13.66 17.84
C ASP A 520 -17.73 14.54 16.79
N PRO A 521 -18.66 13.99 15.98
CA PRO A 521 -19.34 14.72 14.91
C PRO A 521 -20.15 15.92 15.42
N CYS A 522 -20.63 15.85 16.65
CA CYS A 522 -21.56 16.80 17.23
C CYS A 522 -20.87 17.78 18.20
N ASN A 523 -19.56 17.64 18.42
CA ASN A 523 -18.75 18.60 19.15
C ASN A 523 -18.51 19.86 18.27
N PRO A 524 -18.90 21.08 18.70
CA PRO A 524 -18.63 22.31 17.96
C PRO A 524 -17.15 22.52 17.62
N ALA A 525 -16.23 22.08 18.48
CA ALA A 525 -14.79 22.17 18.23
C ALA A 525 -14.36 21.38 16.98
N THR A 526 -15.04 20.28 16.65
CA THR A 526 -14.80 19.50 15.43
C THR A 526 -15.10 20.32 14.18
N LEU A 527 -16.20 21.08 14.17
CA LEU A 527 -16.59 21.90 13.02
C LEU A 527 -15.72 23.16 12.88
N THR A 528 -15.27 23.72 14.01
CA THR A 528 -14.28 24.80 14.04
C THR A 528 -12.94 24.32 13.49
N PHE A 529 -12.46 23.17 13.96
CA PHE A 529 -11.22 22.57 13.46
C PHE A 529 -11.28 22.27 11.96
N ALA A 530 -12.41 21.73 11.47
CA ALA A 530 -12.60 21.51 10.04
C ALA A 530 -12.51 22.81 9.23
N GLN A 531 -13.06 23.92 9.73
CA GLN A 531 -12.93 25.23 9.09
C GLN A 531 -11.46 25.67 9.00
N ASP A 532 -10.73 25.58 10.12
CA ASP A 532 -9.31 25.95 10.17
C ASP A 532 -8.49 25.14 9.14
N VAL A 533 -8.81 23.86 8.95
CA VAL A 533 -8.20 23.00 7.92
C VAL A 533 -8.50 23.51 6.50
N PHE A 534 -9.76 23.80 6.17
CA PHE A 534 -10.12 24.30 4.83
C PHE A 534 -9.50 25.67 4.52
N ASP A 535 -9.45 26.57 5.51
CA ASP A 535 -8.83 27.88 5.37
C ASP A 535 -7.32 27.75 5.16
N THR A 536 -6.66 26.88 5.93
CA THR A 536 -5.23 26.56 5.75
C THR A 536 -4.93 26.10 4.32
N PHE A 537 -5.69 25.15 3.76
CA PHE A 537 -5.43 24.68 2.41
C PHE A 537 -5.78 25.72 1.35
N LYS A 538 -6.83 26.52 1.53
CA LYS A 538 -7.14 27.64 0.63
C LYS A 538 -5.96 28.62 0.56
N ASP A 539 -5.36 28.95 1.69
CA ASP A 539 -4.21 29.85 1.76
C ASP A 539 -2.97 29.24 1.09
N LEU A 540 -2.65 27.98 1.38
CA LEU A 540 -1.50 27.28 0.77
C LEU A 540 -1.61 27.20 -0.76
N TYR A 541 -2.82 26.95 -1.28
CA TYR A 541 -3.08 26.91 -2.72
C TYR A 541 -3.01 28.29 -3.36
N SER A 542 -3.53 29.32 -2.68
CA SER A 542 -3.42 30.72 -3.08
C SER A 542 -1.95 31.16 -3.18
N MET A 543 -1.12 30.83 -2.18
CA MET A 543 0.33 31.11 -2.18
C MET A 543 1.06 30.42 -3.34
N ALA A 544 0.55 29.29 -3.83
CA ALA A 544 1.11 28.55 -4.96
C ALA A 544 0.57 28.99 -6.33
N ASP A 545 -0.38 29.93 -6.38
CA ASP A 545 -1.14 30.27 -7.60
C ASP A 545 -1.78 29.01 -8.24
N VAL A 546 -2.32 28.12 -7.41
CA VAL A 546 -3.04 26.91 -7.83
C VAL A 546 -4.48 27.00 -7.32
N PRO A 547 -5.50 26.72 -8.14
CA PRO A 547 -6.88 26.74 -7.65
C PRO A 547 -7.12 25.57 -6.69
N PHE A 548 -7.68 25.86 -5.50
CA PHE A 548 -8.09 24.85 -4.53
C PHE A 548 -9.44 24.24 -4.92
N THR A 549 -9.43 23.18 -5.72
CA THR A 549 -10.67 22.65 -6.33
C THR A 549 -11.21 21.36 -5.68
N LYS A 550 -10.40 20.64 -4.90
CA LYS A 550 -10.74 19.32 -4.33
C LYS A 550 -10.09 19.15 -2.96
N PHE A 551 -10.79 18.47 -2.06
CA PHE A 551 -10.30 18.09 -0.73
C PHE A 551 -10.86 16.73 -0.33
N ASN A 552 -10.06 15.83 0.25
CA ASN A 552 -10.53 14.53 0.71
C ASN A 552 -10.64 14.48 2.26
N ALA A 553 -11.83 14.23 2.78
CA ALA A 553 -12.12 14.19 4.21
C ALA A 553 -12.04 12.78 4.83
N GLY A 554 -11.69 11.76 4.05
CA GLY A 554 -11.60 10.37 4.50
C GLY A 554 -12.96 9.76 4.80
N GLY A 555 -13.05 8.98 5.88
CA GLY A 555 -14.27 8.22 6.22
C GLY A 555 -14.05 6.83 6.80
N ASP A 556 -12.80 6.34 6.79
CA ASP A 556 -12.50 4.97 7.22
C ASP A 556 -12.76 4.76 8.72
N GLY A 557 -13.50 3.70 9.04
CA GLY A 557 -13.73 3.19 10.39
C GLY A 557 -14.88 3.83 11.16
N PHE A 558 -15.58 4.82 10.59
CA PHE A 558 -16.65 5.55 11.31
C PHE A 558 -17.74 4.63 11.87
N THR A 559 -18.17 3.66 11.07
CA THR A 559 -19.30 2.79 11.42
C THR A 559 -19.04 1.88 12.63
N LYS A 560 -17.77 1.69 13.01
CA LYS A 560 -17.37 0.80 14.11
C LYS A 560 -17.45 1.44 15.50
N TYR A 561 -17.48 2.77 15.59
CA TYR A 561 -17.24 3.48 16.86
C TYR A 561 -18.29 4.54 17.23
N PHE A 562 -19.39 4.63 16.46
CA PHE A 562 -20.41 5.67 16.66
C PHE A 562 -21.08 5.67 18.04
N GLY A 563 -21.31 4.50 18.64
CA GLY A 563 -22.03 4.37 19.91
C GLY A 563 -21.36 5.03 21.13
N GLN A 564 -20.25 5.74 20.94
CA GLN A 564 -19.45 6.39 21.98
C GLN A 564 -19.71 7.90 22.12
N PHE A 565 -20.49 8.53 21.24
CA PHE A 565 -20.68 9.99 21.23
C PHE A 565 -21.97 10.43 21.93
N SER A 566 -21.88 10.70 23.23
CA SER A 566 -23.01 11.19 24.05
C SER A 566 -23.58 12.53 23.55
N SER A 567 -22.75 13.38 22.95
CA SER A 567 -23.14 14.66 22.30
C SER A 567 -24.11 14.45 21.13
N CYS A 568 -23.86 13.45 20.27
CA CYS A 568 -24.75 13.11 19.17
C CYS A 568 -26.02 12.43 19.68
N THR A 569 -25.91 11.58 20.71
CA THR A 569 -27.10 11.01 21.37
C THR A 569 -27.97 12.09 21.99
N ALA A 570 -27.38 13.14 22.58
CA ALA A 570 -28.12 14.27 23.17
C ALA A 570 -28.90 15.08 22.11
N LYS A 571 -28.42 15.10 20.86
CA LYS A 571 -29.13 15.67 19.71
C LYS A 571 -30.15 14.72 19.08
N GLY A 572 -30.31 13.51 19.63
CA GLY A 572 -31.16 12.49 19.05
C GLY A 572 -30.60 11.89 17.76
N PHE A 573 -29.31 12.01 17.46
CA PHE A 573 -28.79 11.38 16.24
C PHE A 573 -28.51 9.89 16.45
N ASP A 574 -29.05 9.07 15.55
CA ASP A 574 -28.52 7.73 15.29
C ASP A 574 -27.20 7.82 14.47
N GLN A 575 -26.58 6.67 14.22
CA GLN A 575 -25.30 6.60 13.51
C GLN A 575 -25.36 7.19 12.10
N ALA A 576 -26.45 6.95 11.39
CA ALA A 576 -26.63 7.46 10.04
C ALA A 576 -26.89 8.98 10.07
N GLY A 577 -27.71 9.46 11.02
CA GLY A 577 -28.02 10.87 11.23
C GLY A 577 -26.78 11.70 11.53
N ALA A 578 -25.91 11.24 12.43
CA ALA A 578 -24.69 11.96 12.77
C ALA A 578 -23.66 11.99 11.63
N MET A 579 -23.53 10.90 10.87
CA MET A 579 -22.69 10.88 9.66
C MET A 579 -23.22 11.87 8.62
N ARG A 580 -24.53 11.87 8.35
CA ARG A 580 -25.17 12.81 7.41
C ARG A 580 -24.92 14.26 7.84
N TYR A 581 -25.11 14.56 9.12
CA TYR A 581 -24.84 15.88 9.69
C TYR A 581 -23.39 16.31 9.43
N LEU A 582 -22.40 15.47 9.78
CA LEU A 582 -20.99 15.82 9.59
C LEU A 582 -20.63 16.01 8.11
N LEU A 583 -21.07 15.10 7.23
CA LEU A 583 -20.84 15.20 5.79
C LEU A 583 -21.37 16.50 5.20
N GLU A 584 -22.57 16.92 5.60
CA GLU A 584 -23.18 18.15 5.15
C GLU A 584 -22.38 19.38 5.62
N GLN A 585 -22.01 19.43 6.90
CA GLN A 585 -21.21 20.53 7.44
C GLN A 585 -19.86 20.64 6.73
N LEU A 586 -19.18 19.52 6.49
CA LEU A 586 -17.93 19.50 5.73
C LEU A 586 -18.13 19.94 4.28
N SER A 587 -19.23 19.54 3.64
CA SER A 587 -19.55 19.93 2.27
C SER A 587 -19.80 21.43 2.13
N ILE A 588 -20.53 22.03 3.08
CA ILE A 588 -20.78 23.48 3.11
C ILE A 588 -19.45 24.24 3.22
N LYS A 589 -18.58 23.80 4.15
CA LYS A 589 -17.26 24.41 4.37
C LYS A 589 -16.36 24.28 3.15
N ALA A 590 -16.25 23.08 2.57
CA ALA A 590 -15.46 22.85 1.35
C ALA A 590 -15.91 23.78 0.21
N LYS A 591 -17.23 23.88 -0.02
CA LYS A 591 -17.81 24.74 -1.07
C LYS A 591 -17.55 26.23 -0.82
N ALA A 592 -17.70 26.69 0.42
CA ALA A 592 -17.39 28.08 0.80
C ALA A 592 -15.90 28.43 0.54
N ASN A 593 -15.02 27.44 0.61
CA ASN A 593 -13.59 27.57 0.32
C ASN A 593 -13.22 27.31 -1.16
N GLY A 594 -14.20 27.04 -2.03
CA GLY A 594 -14.00 26.83 -3.48
C GLY A 594 -13.65 25.40 -3.90
N ALA A 595 -13.71 24.44 -2.97
CA ALA A 595 -13.35 23.05 -3.19
C ALA A 595 -14.54 22.09 -3.19
N LYS A 596 -14.39 20.99 -3.94
CA LYS A 596 -15.28 19.83 -3.90
C LYS A 596 -14.82 18.85 -2.84
N LEU A 597 -15.77 18.26 -2.12
CA LEU A 597 -15.48 17.31 -1.06
C LEU A 597 -15.36 15.89 -1.62
N ARG A 598 -14.31 15.17 -1.29
CA ARG A 598 -14.08 13.76 -1.61
C ARG A 598 -14.11 12.95 -0.32
N VAL A 599 -14.70 11.76 -0.33
CA VAL A 599 -14.87 10.91 0.85
C VAL A 599 -14.63 9.44 0.50
N ASN A 600 -14.34 8.62 1.51
CA ASN A 600 -14.25 7.18 1.33
C ASN A 600 -15.65 6.55 1.41
N GLU A 601 -15.84 5.36 0.82
CA GLU A 601 -17.16 4.73 0.71
C GLU A 601 -17.86 4.54 2.06
N GLU A 602 -17.11 4.24 3.13
CA GLU A 602 -17.67 3.97 4.45
C GLU A 602 -18.40 5.18 5.05
N ALA A 603 -18.08 6.40 4.59
CA ALA A 603 -18.79 7.60 5.01
C ALA A 603 -20.20 7.69 4.42
N VAL A 604 -20.45 7.08 3.26
CA VAL A 604 -21.70 7.26 2.49
C VAL A 604 -22.53 5.99 2.40
N ILE A 605 -22.14 4.91 3.09
CA ILE A 605 -22.88 3.66 3.15
C ILE A 605 -23.84 3.67 4.35
N ASP A 606 -25.09 3.32 4.11
CA ASP A 606 -26.04 3.02 5.17
C ASP A 606 -25.64 1.68 5.83
N PRO A 607 -25.30 1.67 7.13
CA PRO A 607 -24.82 0.46 7.81
C PRO A 607 -25.90 -0.62 7.92
N THR A 608 -27.18 -0.28 7.75
CA THR A 608 -28.32 -1.20 7.84
C THR A 608 -28.54 -1.93 6.52
N THR A 609 -28.54 -1.20 5.41
CA THR A 609 -28.84 -1.75 4.07
C THR A 609 -27.57 -2.19 3.32
N GLY A 610 -26.40 -1.63 3.67
CA GLY A 610 -25.16 -1.81 2.94
C GLY A 610 -25.14 -1.11 1.57
N THR A 611 -26.15 -0.28 1.26
CA THR A 611 -26.22 0.53 0.04
C THR A 611 -25.67 1.92 0.30
N CYS A 612 -25.23 2.61 -0.75
CA CYS A 612 -24.96 4.04 -0.64
C CYS A 612 -26.27 4.76 -0.23
N ILE A 613 -26.19 5.73 0.68
CA ILE A 613 -27.36 6.41 1.25
C ILE A 613 -28.17 7.02 0.11
N THR A 614 -29.42 6.55 0.00
CA THR A 614 -30.44 7.10 -0.90
C THR A 614 -31.40 7.98 -0.12
N THR A 615 -32.14 8.78 -0.86
CA THR A 615 -33.07 9.82 -0.40
C THR A 615 -34.25 9.35 0.46
N SER A 616 -34.36 8.06 0.82
CA SER A 616 -35.64 7.51 1.29
C SER A 616 -35.62 6.36 2.31
N SER A 617 -34.47 5.91 2.84
CA SER A 617 -34.51 4.90 3.92
C SER A 617 -34.81 5.57 5.28
N SER A 618 -36.00 5.26 5.79
CA SER A 618 -36.59 5.70 7.04
C SER A 618 -35.84 5.19 8.28
N SER A 619 -35.47 6.08 9.20
CA SER A 619 -35.37 5.75 10.64
C SER A 619 -35.69 6.98 11.50
N THR A 620 -36.86 6.93 12.15
CA THR A 620 -37.30 7.55 13.41
C THR A 620 -37.08 9.05 13.75
N TYR A 621 -36.41 9.85 12.94
CA TYR A 621 -36.19 11.28 13.25
C TYR A 621 -36.85 12.17 12.22
N THR A 622 -37.73 13.08 12.67
CA THR A 622 -38.43 13.98 11.75
C THR A 622 -37.56 15.19 11.42
N PRO A 623 -37.67 15.75 10.20
CA PRO A 623 -36.98 16.98 9.80
C PRO A 623 -37.18 18.17 10.76
N GLU A 624 -38.24 18.17 11.58
CA GLU A 624 -38.53 19.23 12.56
C GLU A 624 -37.53 19.27 13.72
N ASP A 625 -36.97 18.14 14.16
CA ASP A 625 -35.99 18.08 15.26
C ASP A 625 -34.65 18.76 14.89
N LEU A 626 -34.28 18.69 13.60
CA LEU A 626 -33.09 19.35 13.05
C LEU A 626 -33.29 20.86 12.88
N GLN A 627 -34.50 21.30 12.51
CA GLN A 627 -34.84 22.68 12.17
C GLN A 627 -34.66 23.67 13.34
N VAL A 628 -34.82 23.20 14.58
CA VAL A 628 -34.64 24.02 15.79
C VAL A 628 -33.16 24.40 16.02
N GLU A 629 -32.20 23.51 15.71
CA GLU A 629 -30.77 23.84 15.80
C GLU A 629 -30.29 24.79 14.68
N PHE A 630 -30.93 24.74 13.51
CA PHE A 630 -30.58 25.58 12.35
C PHE A 630 -31.11 27.02 12.42
N SER A 631 -32.01 27.32 13.37
CA SER A 631 -32.65 28.63 13.52
C SER A 631 -31.67 29.80 13.81
N ASN A 632 -30.41 29.51 14.12
CA ASN A 632 -29.33 30.49 14.37
C ASN A 632 -28.37 30.69 13.18
N LEU A 633 -28.57 29.98 12.07
CA LEU A 633 -27.76 30.09 10.85
C LEU A 633 -28.65 30.65 9.72
N ALA A 634 -28.14 31.61 8.94
CA ALA A 634 -28.94 32.37 7.98
C ALA A 634 -29.75 31.46 7.01
N PRO A 635 -31.04 31.74 6.75
CA PRO A 635 -31.87 30.87 5.92
C PRO A 635 -31.63 31.12 4.43
N GLY A 636 -31.27 30.07 3.69
CA GLY A 636 -31.21 30.06 2.22
C GLY A 636 -30.67 28.75 1.64
N ASP A 637 -31.60 27.88 1.20
CA ASP A 637 -31.48 26.79 0.20
C ASP A 637 -30.86 25.42 0.57
N MET A 638 -31.68 24.48 1.10
CA MET A 638 -31.49 23.00 1.02
C MET A 638 -32.81 22.20 1.17
N ALA A 639 -33.97 22.82 0.98
CA ALA A 639 -35.22 22.34 1.59
C ALA A 639 -35.63 20.90 1.19
N ASP A 640 -35.86 20.09 2.22
CA ASP A 640 -36.57 18.80 2.24
C ASP A 640 -35.80 17.54 1.81
N TRP A 641 -34.48 17.51 2.04
CA TRP A 641 -33.61 16.37 2.45
C TRP A 641 -33.78 14.98 1.79
N GLY A 642 -34.47 14.88 0.65
CA GLY A 642 -34.49 13.74 -0.27
C GLY A 642 -33.46 13.92 -1.40
N LEU A 643 -32.17 13.97 -1.04
CA LEU A 643 -30.95 14.27 -1.83
C LEU A 643 -31.10 14.55 -3.36
N THR A 644 -30.68 15.75 -3.77
CA THR A 644 -29.96 16.21 -5.00
C THR A 644 -29.97 17.76 -4.92
N PRO A 645 -29.00 18.54 -5.47
CA PRO A 645 -29.06 18.85 -6.91
C PRO A 645 -28.15 17.98 -7.78
N ALA A 646 -27.10 17.43 -7.20
CA ALA A 646 -26.43 16.20 -7.65
C ALA A 646 -25.59 15.69 -6.47
N GLN A 647 -26.22 15.62 -5.30
CA GLN A 647 -25.81 14.87 -4.11
C GLN A 647 -24.28 14.73 -3.90
N LEU A 648 -23.43 15.74 -3.72
CA LEU A 648 -23.43 17.18 -4.04
C LEU A 648 -21.92 17.45 -4.32
N GLU A 649 -21.42 16.81 -5.38
CA GLU A 649 -20.00 16.74 -5.80
C GLU A 649 -19.05 15.87 -4.95
N PHE A 650 -19.52 14.73 -4.42
CA PHE A 650 -18.65 13.74 -3.81
C PHE A 650 -17.95 12.85 -4.85
N LEU A 651 -16.63 12.75 -4.74
CA LEU A 651 -15.88 11.62 -5.26
C LEU A 651 -15.85 10.53 -4.17
N VAL A 652 -16.44 9.36 -4.43
CA VAL A 652 -16.37 8.23 -3.50
C VAL A 652 -15.18 7.36 -3.88
N SER A 653 -14.28 7.11 -2.95
CA SER A 653 -13.11 6.25 -3.15
C SER A 653 -12.97 5.14 -2.10
N GLN A 654 -12.16 4.15 -2.40
CA GLN A 654 -11.93 2.94 -1.60
C GLN A 654 -13.14 2.03 -1.55
N VAL A 655 -13.10 0.96 -2.34
CA VAL A 655 -14.07 -0.13 -2.23
C VAL A 655 -13.41 -1.23 -1.44
N ILE A 656 -13.73 -1.31 -0.15
CA ILE A 656 -13.20 -2.31 0.77
C ILE A 656 -14.00 -3.58 0.54
N PRO A 657 -13.38 -4.65 0.04
CA PRO A 657 -14.05 -5.92 -0.09
C PRO A 657 -14.00 -6.64 1.26
N TYR A 658 -15.13 -6.61 1.98
CA TYR A 658 -15.51 -7.53 3.08
C TYR A 658 -15.41 -6.95 4.50
N ASN A 659 -16.11 -7.62 5.42
CA ASN A 659 -16.37 -7.20 6.79
C ASN A 659 -15.46 -7.97 7.77
N ASP A 660 -14.60 -7.24 8.48
CA ASP A 660 -13.63 -7.75 9.48
C ASP A 660 -14.23 -8.51 10.68
N SER A 661 -15.55 -8.55 10.87
CA SER A 661 -16.17 -8.97 12.14
C SER A 661 -16.48 -10.47 12.29
N ASP A 662 -16.30 -11.31 11.25
CA ASP A 662 -16.52 -12.76 11.37
C ASP A 662 -15.40 -13.63 10.74
N PRO A 663 -14.39 -14.05 11.53
CA PRO A 663 -13.31 -14.94 11.11
C PRO A 663 -13.76 -16.34 10.68
N LYS A 664 -14.99 -16.78 11.01
CA LYS A 664 -15.49 -18.11 10.64
C LYS A 664 -15.93 -18.19 9.17
N SER A 665 -15.98 -17.07 8.49
CA SER A 665 -16.31 -16.96 7.07
C SER A 665 -15.23 -17.47 6.11
N ILE A 666 -14.00 -17.64 6.61
CA ILE A 666 -12.84 -18.07 5.84
C ILE A 666 -12.93 -19.55 5.44
N GLN A 667 -13.68 -20.36 6.18
CA GLN A 667 -13.65 -21.82 6.00
C GLN A 667 -14.41 -22.34 4.77
N ASP A 668 -15.30 -21.52 4.19
CA ASP A 668 -16.01 -21.85 2.96
C ASP A 668 -16.75 -20.60 2.45
N PRO A 669 -16.29 -19.93 1.38
CA PRO A 669 -17.01 -18.80 0.77
C PRO A 669 -18.45 -19.17 0.37
N LEU A 670 -18.80 -20.47 0.29
CA LEU A 670 -20.14 -20.95 -0.01
C LEU A 670 -21.06 -21.03 1.22
N ARG A 671 -20.54 -21.17 2.44
CA ARG A 671 -21.39 -21.37 3.65
C ARG A 671 -21.76 -20.09 4.38
N THR A 672 -20.91 -19.08 4.40
CA THR A 672 -21.15 -17.87 5.21
C THR A 672 -22.18 -16.91 4.63
N PHE A 673 -22.63 -17.13 3.40
CA PHE A 673 -23.58 -16.24 2.71
C PHE A 673 -25.04 -16.72 2.74
N ASN A 674 -25.30 -17.91 3.32
CA ASN A 674 -26.67 -18.42 3.52
C ASN A 674 -27.31 -17.98 4.86
N GLY A 675 -26.69 -17.04 5.59
CA GLY A 675 -27.25 -16.46 6.81
C GLY A 675 -28.30 -15.36 6.51
N PRO A 676 -29.28 -15.11 7.40
CA PRO A 676 -30.40 -14.19 7.17
C PRO A 676 -30.03 -12.68 7.08
N LYS A 677 -28.75 -12.29 7.14
CA LYS A 677 -28.31 -10.90 6.99
C LYS A 677 -28.08 -10.56 5.51
N LYS A 678 -29.09 -9.96 4.88
CA LYS A 678 -29.11 -9.51 3.47
C LYS A 678 -28.34 -8.18 3.27
N GLY A 679 -27.01 -8.18 3.32
CA GLY A 679 -26.20 -7.05 2.85
C GLY A 679 -25.73 -7.26 1.41
N LEU A 680 -25.64 -6.21 0.59
CA LEU A 680 -24.97 -6.30 -0.73
C LEU A 680 -23.53 -6.78 -0.54
N ALA A 681 -23.05 -7.65 -1.45
CA ALA A 681 -21.64 -7.98 -1.46
C ALA A 681 -20.83 -6.68 -1.62
N PRO A 682 -19.66 -6.54 -0.99
CA PRO A 682 -18.88 -5.31 -0.96
C PRO A 682 -18.63 -4.65 -2.33
N TRP A 683 -18.50 -5.47 -3.37
CA TRP A 683 -18.38 -5.07 -4.78
C TRP A 683 -19.61 -4.36 -5.33
N GLY A 684 -20.80 -4.75 -4.88
CA GLY A 684 -22.07 -4.09 -5.20
C GLY A 684 -22.17 -2.68 -4.62
N ARG A 685 -21.37 -2.30 -3.62
CA ARG A 685 -21.44 -0.96 -2.99
C ARG A 685 -21.02 0.14 -3.95
N ALA A 686 -19.95 -0.08 -4.71
CA ALA A 686 -19.50 0.86 -5.73
C ALA A 686 -20.56 1.09 -6.82
N TYR A 687 -21.20 0.01 -7.27
CA TYR A 687 -22.31 0.08 -8.22
C TYR A 687 -23.51 0.77 -7.60
N SER A 688 -23.82 0.50 -6.33
CA SER A 688 -24.83 1.21 -5.56
C SER A 688 -24.60 2.71 -5.59
N CYS A 689 -23.39 3.16 -5.28
CA CYS A 689 -23.06 4.59 -5.27
C CYS A 689 -23.18 5.19 -6.67
N ALA A 690 -22.66 4.53 -7.69
CA ALA A 690 -22.77 5.00 -9.08
C ALA A 690 -24.24 5.06 -9.54
N ASN A 691 -25.03 4.03 -9.26
CA ASN A 691 -26.46 3.93 -9.59
C ASN A 691 -27.28 5.01 -8.85
N ASN A 692 -26.87 5.38 -7.63
CA ASN A 692 -27.46 6.42 -6.82
C ASN A 692 -26.90 7.84 -7.07
N GLY A 693 -26.12 8.03 -8.14
CA GLY A 693 -25.73 9.36 -8.63
C GLY A 693 -24.37 9.88 -8.18
N TYR A 694 -23.67 9.19 -7.28
CA TYR A 694 -22.33 9.59 -6.83
C TYR A 694 -21.29 9.43 -7.95
N LYS A 695 -20.28 10.29 -7.98
CA LYS A 695 -19.11 10.09 -8.85
C LYS A 695 -18.13 9.16 -8.15
N VAL A 696 -17.88 7.99 -8.72
CA VAL A 696 -17.12 6.91 -8.11
C VAL A 696 -15.73 6.84 -8.72
N ILE A 697 -14.71 6.81 -7.85
CA ILE A 697 -13.33 6.46 -8.18
C ILE A 697 -13.07 5.07 -7.60
N LEU A 698 -12.79 4.10 -8.47
CA LEU A 698 -12.57 2.73 -8.00
C LEU A 698 -11.16 2.58 -7.44
N ASN A 699 -11.11 2.06 -6.22
CA ASN A 699 -9.87 1.75 -5.50
C ASN A 699 -10.05 0.44 -4.72
N PRO A 700 -10.11 -0.70 -5.43
CA PRO A 700 -10.30 -2.01 -4.80
C PRO A 700 -9.04 -2.46 -4.04
N ARG A 701 -9.19 -2.78 -2.74
CA ARG A 701 -8.07 -3.15 -1.87
C ARG A 701 -7.25 -4.35 -2.33
N ASN A 702 -7.87 -5.30 -3.01
CA ASN A 702 -7.23 -6.51 -3.52
C ASN A 702 -6.63 -6.36 -4.92
N PHE A 703 -6.69 -5.17 -5.55
CA PHE A 703 -6.00 -4.92 -6.82
C PHE A 703 -5.13 -3.67 -6.75
N PHE A 704 -5.64 -2.53 -6.28
CA PHE A 704 -4.94 -1.25 -6.45
C PHE A 704 -4.25 -0.72 -5.19
N HIS A 705 -4.18 -1.53 -4.12
CA HIS A 705 -3.36 -1.22 -2.95
C HIS A 705 -1.96 -1.85 -3.08
N LEU A 706 -0.98 -0.98 -3.35
CA LEU A 706 0.41 -1.31 -3.62
C LEU A 706 1.23 -1.51 -2.34
N ASP A 707 0.65 -1.27 -1.17
CA ASP A 707 1.22 -1.72 0.11
C ASP A 707 1.04 -3.22 0.36
N ASN A 708 0.24 -3.91 -0.47
CA ASN A 708 0.21 -5.36 -0.47
C ASN A 708 1.48 -5.95 -1.09
N ALA A 709 1.89 -7.11 -0.57
CA ALA A 709 3.00 -7.89 -1.10
C ALA A 709 2.74 -8.32 -2.55
N TYR A 710 3.81 -8.48 -3.32
CA TYR A 710 3.74 -9.02 -4.68
C TYR A 710 3.37 -10.51 -4.70
N GLU A 711 3.82 -11.26 -3.69
CA GLU A 711 3.63 -12.70 -3.60
C GLU A 711 3.63 -13.17 -2.15
N LEU A 712 3.13 -14.39 -1.91
CA LEU A 712 3.14 -15.01 -0.59
C LEU A 712 4.54 -15.53 -0.30
N ASP A 713 5.35 -14.73 0.37
CA ASP A 713 6.67 -15.09 0.83
C ASP A 713 6.99 -14.27 2.07
N PHE A 714 7.38 -14.92 3.15
CA PHE A 714 7.65 -14.26 4.43
C PHE A 714 8.63 -13.07 4.30
N GLY A 715 9.60 -13.14 3.40
CA GLY A 715 10.57 -12.06 3.17
C GLY A 715 10.06 -10.92 2.28
N GLU A 716 8.90 -11.07 1.63
CA GLU A 716 8.35 -10.06 0.72
C GLU A 716 7.94 -8.79 1.47
N LEU A 717 8.29 -7.62 0.93
CA LEU A 717 7.77 -6.35 1.43
C LEU A 717 6.29 -6.23 1.13
N GLY A 718 5.53 -5.88 2.17
CA GLY A 718 4.12 -5.54 2.04
C GLY A 718 3.26 -6.32 3.03
N THR A 719 1.96 -6.17 2.87
CA THR A 719 0.96 -6.90 3.66
C THR A 719 0.06 -7.74 2.77
N PHE A 720 -0.91 -8.45 3.34
CA PHE A 720 -1.95 -9.11 2.54
C PHE A 720 -3.32 -8.56 2.94
N ASN A 721 -4.26 -8.66 2.01
CA ASN A 721 -5.65 -8.44 2.38
C ASN A 721 -6.17 -9.64 3.19
N LYS A 722 -6.54 -9.40 4.45
CA LYS A 722 -7.04 -10.42 5.40
C LYS A 722 -8.35 -11.05 4.99
N ASP A 723 -9.13 -10.33 4.18
CA ASP A 723 -10.44 -10.74 3.71
C ASP A 723 -10.41 -11.82 2.61
N GLY A 724 -9.22 -12.16 2.10
CA GLY A 724 -9.10 -13.24 1.11
C GLY A 724 -7.68 -13.67 0.72
N PHE A 725 -6.67 -13.33 1.52
CA PHE A 725 -5.26 -13.68 1.29
C PHE A 725 -4.73 -13.26 -0.08
N PHE A 726 -5.09 -12.04 -0.51
CA PHE A 726 -4.71 -11.53 -1.81
C PHE A 726 -3.37 -10.81 -1.76
N VAL A 727 -2.48 -11.20 -2.68
CA VAL A 727 -1.27 -10.46 -3.08
C VAL A 727 -1.56 -9.66 -4.34
N VAL A 728 -0.80 -8.60 -4.59
CA VAL A 728 -0.99 -7.72 -5.76
C VAL A 728 0.27 -7.76 -6.62
N ASN A 729 0.24 -8.54 -7.71
CA ASN A 729 1.31 -8.60 -8.72
C ASN A 729 0.83 -8.09 -10.08
N ASN A 730 1.74 -8.02 -11.06
CA ASN A 730 1.45 -7.53 -12.41
C ASN A 730 0.33 -8.33 -13.10
N PHE A 731 0.30 -9.66 -12.93
CA PHE A 731 -0.74 -10.51 -13.50
C PHE A 731 -2.12 -10.14 -12.96
N ARG A 732 -2.25 -10.05 -11.63
CA ARG A 732 -3.51 -9.70 -10.96
C ARG A 732 -3.99 -8.31 -11.34
N LEU A 733 -3.08 -7.35 -11.47
CA LEU A 733 -3.43 -6.00 -11.92
C LEU A 733 -4.00 -6.01 -13.35
N GLN A 734 -3.40 -6.79 -14.25
CA GLN A 734 -3.84 -6.88 -15.63
C GLN A 734 -5.19 -7.56 -15.78
N THR A 735 -5.59 -8.43 -14.85
CA THR A 735 -6.88 -9.13 -14.93
C THR A 735 -8.06 -8.29 -14.45
N TYR A 736 -7.83 -7.13 -13.82
CA TYR A 736 -8.89 -6.28 -13.29
C TYR A 736 -9.75 -5.64 -14.38
N GLU A 737 -11.07 -5.76 -14.23
CA GLU A 737 -12.08 -5.13 -15.09
C GLU A 737 -12.91 -4.10 -14.30
N PRO A 738 -12.66 -2.79 -14.49
CA PRO A 738 -13.33 -1.72 -13.73
C PRO A 738 -14.86 -1.71 -13.81
N LEU A 739 -15.41 -2.00 -14.99
CA LEU A 739 -16.86 -1.93 -15.25
C LEU A 739 -17.55 -3.30 -15.24
N ASN A 740 -16.84 -4.34 -14.83
CA ASN A 740 -17.34 -5.71 -14.78
C ASN A 740 -16.92 -6.39 -13.48
N MET A 741 -17.33 -5.82 -12.34
CA MET A 741 -16.87 -6.25 -11.03
C MET A 741 -17.09 -7.72 -10.73
N HIS A 742 -18.12 -8.35 -11.31
CA HIS A 742 -18.46 -9.75 -11.05
C HIS A 742 -17.36 -10.71 -11.55
N ILE A 743 -16.72 -10.41 -12.68
CA ILE A 743 -15.70 -11.28 -13.27
C ILE A 743 -14.37 -11.25 -12.49
N ASN A 744 -14.15 -10.20 -11.69
CA ASN A 744 -12.94 -10.05 -10.87
C ASN A 744 -12.91 -11.03 -9.67
N MET A 745 -14.00 -11.78 -9.42
CA MET A 745 -14.07 -12.79 -8.35
C MET A 745 -13.47 -14.15 -8.76
N ASP A 746 -13.23 -14.41 -10.05
CA ASP A 746 -12.75 -15.70 -10.57
C ASP A 746 -11.21 -15.88 -10.49
N ILE A 747 -10.49 -14.96 -9.86
CA ILE A 747 -9.01 -14.93 -9.82
C ILE A 747 -8.50 -15.49 -8.48
N SER A 748 -7.66 -16.54 -8.53
CA SER A 748 -7.03 -17.13 -7.34
C SER A 748 -6.36 -16.11 -6.42
N SER A 749 -6.34 -16.43 -5.13
CA SER A 749 -5.70 -15.63 -4.07
C SER A 749 -4.20 -15.40 -4.30
N THR A 750 -3.54 -16.36 -4.96
CA THR A 750 -2.11 -16.32 -5.32
C THR A 750 -1.82 -15.74 -6.71
N GLY A 751 -2.86 -15.37 -7.48
CA GLY A 751 -2.72 -14.77 -8.80
C GLY A 751 -2.28 -15.72 -9.92
N GLY A 752 -2.25 -17.04 -9.67
CA GLY A 752 -1.67 -18.04 -10.60
C GLY A 752 -2.65 -19.03 -11.26
N THR A 753 -3.87 -19.19 -10.75
CA THR A 753 -4.89 -20.07 -11.33
C THR A 753 -6.25 -19.40 -11.45
N PHE A 754 -6.92 -19.58 -12.60
CA PHE A 754 -8.31 -19.17 -12.79
C PHE A 754 -9.21 -20.25 -12.16
N LEU A 755 -10.13 -19.86 -11.28
CA LEU A 755 -11.23 -20.75 -10.91
C LEU A 755 -12.39 -20.47 -11.87
N PRO A 756 -12.86 -21.46 -12.65
CA PRO A 756 -13.85 -21.22 -13.69
C PRO A 756 -15.21 -20.91 -13.07
N TYR A 757 -15.80 -19.74 -13.39
CA TYR A 757 -17.23 -19.38 -13.51
C TYR A 757 -18.19 -19.66 -12.33
N ARG A 758 -17.80 -20.49 -11.35
CA ARG A 758 -18.68 -20.98 -10.29
C ARG A 758 -19.04 -19.88 -9.30
N PHE A 759 -18.18 -18.88 -9.12
CA PHE A 759 -18.39 -17.84 -8.11
C PHE A 759 -19.42 -16.79 -8.57
N ALA A 760 -19.43 -16.40 -9.85
CA ALA A 760 -20.38 -15.42 -10.38
C ALA A 760 -21.86 -15.78 -10.14
N GLN A 761 -22.20 -17.08 -10.11
CA GLN A 761 -23.59 -17.54 -9.88
C GLN A 761 -24.08 -17.41 -8.43
N ILE A 762 -23.18 -17.21 -7.46
CA ILE A 762 -23.51 -17.24 -6.03
C ILE A 762 -23.82 -15.85 -5.47
N PHE A 763 -23.32 -14.79 -6.12
CA PHE A 763 -23.45 -13.42 -5.62
C PHE A 763 -24.60 -12.68 -6.30
N ARG A 764 -25.70 -12.44 -5.57
CA ARG A 764 -26.72 -11.46 -5.98
C ARG A 764 -26.25 -10.04 -5.64
N THR A 765 -25.55 -9.41 -6.56
CA THR A 765 -25.22 -7.96 -6.49
C THR A 765 -26.02 -7.19 -7.53
N GLU A 766 -26.34 -5.92 -7.25
CA GLU A 766 -26.99 -5.04 -8.23
C GLU A 766 -26.11 -4.79 -9.46
N PRO A 767 -26.67 -4.78 -10.70
CA PRO A 767 -25.92 -4.45 -11.90
C PRO A 767 -25.60 -2.95 -11.98
N LEU A 768 -24.54 -2.58 -12.70
CA LEU A 768 -24.18 -1.18 -12.94
C LEU A 768 -25.09 -0.57 -14.02
N THR A 769 -26.06 0.23 -13.61
CA THR A 769 -27.03 0.90 -14.51
C THR A 769 -26.58 2.29 -14.94
N LYS A 770 -25.66 2.92 -14.19
CA LYS A 770 -25.12 4.26 -14.48
C LYS A 770 -23.58 4.27 -14.62
N PRO A 771 -23.00 3.59 -15.63
CA PRO A 771 -21.54 3.48 -15.77
C PRO A 771 -20.82 4.82 -15.96
N GLY A 772 -21.49 5.85 -16.50
CA GLY A 772 -20.92 7.21 -16.62
C GLY A 772 -20.67 7.93 -15.27
N ASN A 773 -21.10 7.33 -14.15
CA ASN A 773 -20.79 7.79 -12.81
C ASN A 773 -19.49 7.18 -12.26
N VAL A 774 -18.91 6.17 -12.91
CA VAL A 774 -17.55 5.70 -12.62
C VAL A 774 -16.57 6.60 -13.39
N VAL A 775 -15.95 7.56 -12.70
CA VAL A 775 -15.18 8.65 -13.31
C VAL A 775 -13.67 8.41 -13.34
N GLY A 776 -13.20 7.40 -12.61
CA GLY A 776 -11.78 7.10 -12.55
C GLY A 776 -11.39 5.92 -11.68
N LEU A 777 -10.08 5.74 -11.58
CA LEU A 777 -9.41 4.69 -10.82
C LEU A 777 -8.34 5.34 -9.92
N GLU A 778 -8.01 4.69 -8.81
CA GLU A 778 -6.95 5.12 -7.91
C GLU A 778 -6.04 3.96 -7.49
N ALA A 779 -4.73 4.15 -7.64
CA ALA A 779 -3.71 3.35 -6.97
C ALA A 779 -3.45 3.92 -5.57
N SER A 780 -3.35 3.08 -4.54
CA SER A 780 -3.07 3.50 -3.17
C SER A 780 -1.84 2.83 -2.60
N VAL A 781 -1.14 3.54 -1.72
CA VAL A 781 -0.05 2.99 -0.93
C VAL A 781 -0.16 3.51 0.52
N ASP A 782 -0.58 2.62 1.43
CA ASP A 782 -0.46 2.83 2.89
C ASP A 782 1.00 2.56 3.29
N THR A 783 1.63 3.53 3.94
CA THR A 783 3.07 3.46 4.24
C THR A 783 3.39 2.87 5.60
N ARG A 784 2.43 2.19 6.24
CA ARG A 784 2.63 1.53 7.54
C ARG A 784 3.79 0.55 7.56
N VAL A 785 4.00 -0.24 6.50
CA VAL A 785 5.14 -1.17 6.41
C VAL A 785 6.27 -0.66 5.51
N ILE A 786 6.04 0.43 4.78
CA ILE A 786 7.00 1.05 3.86
C ILE A 786 7.70 2.19 4.61
N ARG A 787 8.97 2.00 4.94
CA ARG A 787 9.75 2.85 5.87
C ARG A 787 10.77 3.74 5.17
N THR A 788 11.20 3.38 3.96
CA THR A 788 12.23 4.10 3.20
C THR A 788 11.76 4.45 1.80
N GLU A 789 12.43 5.41 1.15
CA GLU A 789 12.16 5.76 -0.25
C GLU A 789 12.39 4.54 -1.19
N GLU A 790 13.41 3.73 -0.93
CA GLU A 790 13.67 2.51 -1.72
C GLU A 790 12.53 1.50 -1.61
N GLN A 791 12.00 1.29 -0.39
CA GLN A 791 10.84 0.43 -0.17
C GLN A 791 9.58 0.98 -0.85
N LEU A 792 9.42 2.32 -0.92
CA LEU A 792 8.33 2.95 -1.64
C LEU A 792 8.44 2.63 -3.14
N TRP A 793 9.62 2.79 -3.74
CA TRP A 793 9.79 2.46 -5.16
C TRP A 793 9.62 0.96 -5.44
N TYR A 794 10.11 0.08 -4.56
CA TYR A 794 9.87 -1.37 -4.62
C TYR A 794 8.37 -1.69 -4.66
N ALA A 795 7.60 -1.06 -3.76
CA ALA A 795 6.15 -1.24 -3.70
C ALA A 795 5.47 -0.72 -4.96
N LEU A 796 5.88 0.44 -5.49
CA LEU A 796 5.20 1.07 -6.63
C LEU A 796 5.56 0.43 -7.98
N LEU A 797 6.81 0.00 -8.18
CA LEU A 797 7.34 -0.36 -9.50
C LEU A 797 7.69 -1.86 -9.59
N PRO A 798 7.27 -2.54 -10.68
CA PRO A 798 6.66 -1.99 -11.90
C PRO A 798 5.12 -1.86 -11.89
N ARG A 799 4.44 -2.13 -10.77
CA ARG A 799 2.96 -2.19 -10.72
C ARG A 799 2.24 -0.93 -11.22
N LEU A 800 2.77 0.26 -10.95
CA LEU A 800 2.19 1.51 -11.45
C LEU A 800 2.14 1.58 -12.98
N LEU A 801 3.03 0.91 -13.70
CA LEU A 801 3.00 0.86 -15.17
C LEU A 801 1.79 0.06 -15.64
N VAL A 802 1.55 -1.10 -15.01
CA VAL A 802 0.38 -1.95 -15.30
C VAL A 802 -0.92 -1.21 -14.97
N ILE A 803 -0.95 -0.53 -13.83
CA ILE A 803 -2.10 0.30 -13.46
C ILE A 803 -2.29 1.44 -14.46
N SER A 804 -1.21 2.10 -14.89
CA SER A 804 -1.30 3.18 -15.88
C SER A 804 -1.93 2.71 -17.19
N GLN A 805 -1.58 1.50 -17.64
CA GLN A 805 -2.18 0.86 -18.80
C GLN A 805 -3.70 0.75 -18.61
N LYS A 806 -4.13 0.20 -17.48
CA LYS A 806 -5.55 0.03 -17.13
C LYS A 806 -6.31 1.34 -16.98
N MET A 807 -5.66 2.37 -16.47
CA MET A 807 -6.25 3.69 -16.31
C MET A 807 -6.34 4.46 -17.64
N TRP A 808 -5.40 4.25 -18.54
CA TRP A 808 -5.33 4.97 -19.81
C TRP A 808 -6.23 4.35 -20.89
N ARG A 809 -6.20 3.02 -21.03
CA ARG A 809 -6.88 2.29 -22.09
C ARG A 809 -7.55 1.03 -21.55
N ARG A 810 -8.83 0.84 -21.87
CA ARG A 810 -9.55 -0.42 -21.65
C ARG A 810 -8.99 -1.51 -22.56
N SER A 811 -8.73 -2.66 -21.97
CA SER A 811 -8.25 -3.82 -22.71
C SER A 811 -9.34 -4.40 -23.61
N GLU A 812 -8.95 -5.08 -24.68
CA GLU A 812 -9.92 -5.67 -25.62
C GLU A 812 -10.76 -6.76 -24.95
N PHE A 813 -10.15 -7.51 -24.03
CA PHE A 813 -10.80 -8.60 -23.33
C PHE A 813 -11.94 -8.13 -22.39
N GLU A 814 -11.91 -6.88 -21.90
CA GLU A 814 -12.93 -6.34 -20.98
C GLU A 814 -14.32 -6.23 -21.63
N ASN A 815 -14.38 -6.28 -22.97
CA ASN A 815 -15.64 -6.22 -23.73
C ASN A 815 -16.16 -7.62 -24.15
N THR A 816 -15.44 -8.70 -23.83
CA THR A 816 -15.73 -10.04 -24.38
C THR A 816 -16.80 -10.81 -23.62
N LEU A 817 -16.98 -10.52 -22.34
CA LEU A 817 -17.92 -11.21 -21.46
C LEU A 817 -18.71 -10.21 -20.61
N ARG A 818 -20.03 -10.20 -20.77
CA ARG A 818 -20.96 -9.53 -19.85
C ARG A 818 -21.87 -10.60 -19.26
N VAL A 819 -21.67 -10.90 -17.99
CA VAL A 819 -22.45 -11.92 -17.30
C VAL A 819 -23.81 -11.31 -16.94
N GLU A 820 -24.76 -11.36 -17.87
CA GLU A 820 -26.15 -10.97 -17.58
C GLU A 820 -27.09 -12.18 -17.51
N GLU A 821 -26.84 -13.29 -18.22
CA GLU A 821 -27.54 -14.58 -18.00
C GLU A 821 -26.64 -15.78 -18.43
N PRO A 822 -26.42 -16.81 -17.58
CA PRO A 822 -25.55 -17.93 -17.92
C PRO A 822 -26.06 -18.81 -19.06
N ASN A 823 -25.29 -18.95 -20.14
CA ASN A 823 -25.43 -20.03 -21.12
C ASN A 823 -24.12 -20.83 -21.22
N THR A 824 -24.11 -21.99 -20.56
CA THR A 824 -22.90 -22.68 -20.05
C THR A 824 -21.80 -23.01 -21.08
N LEU A 825 -22.11 -23.20 -22.36
CA LEU A 825 -21.10 -23.51 -23.40
C LEU A 825 -20.54 -22.28 -24.11
N ILE A 826 -21.40 -21.30 -24.42
CA ILE A 826 -21.00 -20.03 -25.05
C ILE A 826 -20.14 -19.22 -24.08
N ASP A 827 -20.52 -19.22 -22.80
CA ASP A 827 -19.77 -18.53 -21.75
C ASP A 827 -18.37 -19.12 -21.55
N LEU A 828 -18.21 -20.44 -21.70
CA LEU A 828 -16.91 -21.09 -21.59
C LEU A 828 -15.97 -20.69 -22.75
N ALA A 829 -16.47 -20.72 -23.99
CA ALA A 829 -15.69 -20.31 -25.17
C ALA A 829 -15.32 -18.82 -25.14
N LEU A 830 -16.24 -17.96 -24.69
CA LEU A 830 -15.97 -16.54 -24.49
C LEU A 830 -14.97 -16.31 -23.35
N ALA A 831 -15.01 -17.11 -22.27
CA ALA A 831 -14.03 -17.05 -21.17
C ALA A 831 -12.63 -17.49 -21.61
N GLU A 832 -12.51 -18.52 -22.44
CA GLU A 832 -11.23 -18.94 -23.03
C GLU A 832 -10.68 -17.85 -23.95
N ARG A 833 -11.51 -17.30 -24.85
CA ARG A 833 -11.12 -16.18 -25.73
C ARG A 833 -10.66 -14.97 -24.93
N ARG A 834 -11.42 -14.59 -23.90
CA ARG A 834 -11.08 -13.51 -22.97
C ARG A 834 -9.71 -13.74 -22.35
N THR A 835 -9.48 -14.94 -21.81
CA THR A 835 -8.24 -15.31 -21.13
C THR A 835 -7.05 -15.29 -22.09
N ALA A 836 -7.22 -15.74 -23.34
CA ALA A 836 -6.17 -15.70 -24.35
C ALA A 836 -5.74 -14.25 -24.68
N ILE A 837 -6.71 -13.35 -24.91
CA ILE A 837 -6.44 -11.93 -25.20
C ILE A 837 -5.76 -11.25 -24.01
N MET A 838 -6.29 -11.46 -22.80
CA MET A 838 -5.71 -10.93 -21.56
C MET A 838 -4.26 -11.40 -21.37
N ARG A 839 -3.97 -12.69 -21.61
CA ARG A 839 -2.60 -13.23 -21.54
C ARG A 839 -1.71 -12.58 -22.58
N PHE A 840 -2.17 -12.43 -23.82
CA PHE A 840 -1.38 -11.78 -24.87
C PHE A 840 -1.02 -10.33 -24.53
N GLU A 841 -1.99 -9.53 -24.08
CA GLU A 841 -1.74 -8.15 -23.65
C GLU A 841 -0.79 -8.08 -22.43
N LEU A 842 -0.93 -9.01 -21.48
CA LEU A 842 -0.02 -9.09 -20.35
C LEU A 842 1.42 -9.40 -20.80
N LEU A 843 1.57 -10.37 -21.70
CA LEU A 843 2.88 -10.74 -22.24
C LEU A 843 3.52 -9.53 -22.89
N ASP A 844 2.82 -8.84 -23.79
CA ASP A 844 3.37 -7.63 -24.42
C ASP A 844 3.83 -6.63 -23.37
N LEU A 845 2.97 -6.28 -22.41
CA LEU A 845 3.31 -5.34 -21.33
C LEU A 845 4.56 -5.77 -20.54
N ILE A 846 4.65 -7.03 -20.11
CA ILE A 846 5.77 -7.53 -19.32
C ILE A 846 7.08 -7.54 -20.14
N HIS A 847 7.05 -7.92 -21.43
CA HIS A 847 8.25 -7.84 -22.27
C HIS A 847 8.76 -6.40 -22.38
N ASN A 848 7.85 -5.43 -22.48
CA ASN A 848 8.21 -4.02 -22.51
C ASN A 848 8.83 -3.53 -21.19
N LEU A 849 8.47 -4.13 -20.05
CA LEU A 849 9.11 -3.82 -18.77
C LEU A 849 10.61 -4.13 -18.82
N GLY A 850 10.97 -5.38 -19.13
CA GLY A 850 12.38 -5.82 -19.13
C GLY A 850 13.20 -5.20 -20.26
N TYR A 851 12.68 -5.19 -21.49
CA TYR A 851 13.47 -4.76 -22.66
C TYR A 851 13.56 -3.24 -22.88
N LYS A 852 12.79 -2.44 -22.13
CA LYS A 852 12.71 -0.99 -22.32
C LYS A 852 12.53 -0.18 -21.04
N GLU A 853 11.44 -0.41 -20.29
CA GLU A 853 11.06 0.51 -19.22
C GLU A 853 12.01 0.46 -18.01
N PHE A 854 12.57 -0.71 -17.68
CA PHE A 854 13.59 -0.82 -16.63
C PHE A 854 14.82 0.07 -16.91
N GLY A 855 15.37 0.04 -18.12
CA GLY A 855 16.47 0.93 -18.50
C GLY A 855 16.09 2.42 -18.44
N ARG A 856 14.84 2.79 -18.76
CA ARG A 856 14.35 4.18 -18.63
C ARG A 856 14.22 4.60 -17.16
N LEU A 857 13.72 3.71 -16.31
CA LEU A 857 13.58 3.94 -14.87
C LEU A 857 14.94 4.14 -14.21
N GLU A 858 15.93 3.32 -14.56
CA GLU A 858 17.32 3.45 -14.09
C GLU A 858 17.96 4.76 -14.53
N ALA A 859 17.83 5.12 -15.81
CA ALA A 859 18.35 6.38 -16.34
C ALA A 859 17.77 7.61 -15.62
N LYS A 860 16.57 7.47 -15.02
CA LYS A 860 15.90 8.50 -14.21
C LYS A 860 16.05 8.30 -12.70
N GLY A 861 16.85 7.33 -12.26
CA GLY A 861 17.22 7.11 -10.86
C GLY A 861 16.13 6.46 -9.99
N TYR A 862 15.23 5.68 -10.58
CA TYR A 862 14.28 4.86 -9.84
C TYR A 862 14.84 3.47 -9.57
N THR A 863 14.62 2.96 -8.36
CA THR A 863 14.72 1.54 -8.06
C THR A 863 13.36 0.89 -8.28
N TYR A 864 13.30 -0.43 -8.40
CA TYR A 864 12.07 -1.17 -8.63
C TYR A 864 12.19 -2.58 -8.08
N ARG A 865 11.07 -3.29 -7.88
CA ARG A 865 11.12 -4.69 -7.49
C ARG A 865 11.69 -5.51 -8.63
N ILE A 866 12.79 -6.20 -8.36
CA ILE A 866 13.27 -7.29 -9.21
C ILE A 866 12.45 -8.55 -8.90
N PRO A 867 11.91 -9.22 -9.93
CA PRO A 867 11.31 -10.55 -9.78
C PRO A 867 12.18 -11.53 -9.00
N LYS A 868 11.57 -12.43 -8.23
CA LYS A 868 12.34 -13.57 -7.69
C LYS A 868 12.64 -14.56 -8.79
N VAL A 869 13.89 -15.04 -8.87
CA VAL A 869 14.26 -16.13 -9.77
C VAL A 869 13.86 -17.46 -9.15
N GLU A 870 13.14 -18.28 -9.92
CA GLU A 870 13.04 -19.70 -9.63
C GLU A 870 13.98 -20.47 -10.56
N ALA A 871 14.79 -21.33 -9.96
CA ALA A 871 15.75 -22.18 -10.64
C ALA A 871 15.45 -23.64 -10.32
N PHE A 872 15.45 -24.49 -11.33
CA PHE A 872 15.19 -25.93 -11.19
C PHE A 872 16.08 -26.73 -12.12
N ILE A 873 16.34 -27.97 -11.70
CA ILE A 873 17.10 -28.93 -12.48
C ILE A 873 16.10 -29.90 -13.10
N ARG A 874 16.06 -29.98 -14.43
CA ARG A 874 15.35 -31.07 -15.11
C ARG A 874 16.19 -32.34 -14.98
N PHE A 875 15.55 -33.47 -14.72
CA PHE A 875 16.16 -34.79 -14.93
C PHE A 875 15.46 -35.45 -16.11
N GLY A 876 16.21 -35.79 -17.15
CA GLY A 876 15.74 -36.65 -18.23
C GLY A 876 16.03 -38.13 -17.93
N ILE A 877 15.39 -39.03 -18.66
CA ILE A 877 15.77 -40.45 -18.67
C ILE A 877 16.43 -40.74 -20.01
N ALA A 878 17.73 -40.94 -20.00
CA ALA A 878 18.46 -41.55 -21.11
C ALA A 878 18.77 -42.99 -20.72
N SER A 879 18.37 -43.96 -21.56
CA SER A 879 18.72 -45.39 -21.37
C SER A 879 18.33 -45.97 -20.00
N GLY A 880 17.23 -45.50 -19.40
CA GLY A 880 16.75 -45.99 -18.09
C GLY A 880 17.49 -45.41 -16.87
N GLN A 881 18.40 -44.45 -17.05
CA GLN A 881 19.11 -43.77 -15.96
C GLN A 881 18.72 -42.27 -15.91
N PRO A 882 18.55 -41.68 -14.72
CA PRO A 882 18.37 -40.24 -14.59
C PRO A 882 19.63 -39.51 -15.04
N THR A 883 19.53 -38.70 -16.08
CA THR A 883 20.59 -37.80 -16.53
C THR A 883 20.17 -36.35 -16.24
N PRO A 884 20.97 -35.57 -15.50
CA PRO A 884 20.67 -34.16 -15.26
C PRO A 884 20.70 -33.38 -16.58
N TRP A 885 19.66 -32.58 -16.81
CA TRP A 885 19.58 -31.56 -17.86
C TRP A 885 20.12 -30.23 -17.31
N PRO A 886 20.41 -29.23 -18.17
CA PRO A 886 20.87 -27.91 -17.74
C PRO A 886 19.98 -27.31 -16.65
N LEU A 887 20.60 -26.58 -15.72
CA LEU A 887 19.91 -25.70 -14.78
C LEU A 887 19.06 -24.71 -15.58
N MET A 888 17.76 -24.71 -15.34
CA MET A 888 16.84 -23.73 -15.92
C MET A 888 16.49 -22.73 -14.82
N ALA A 889 16.64 -21.44 -15.09
CA ALA A 889 16.02 -20.43 -14.25
C ALA A 889 15.25 -19.41 -15.09
N LYS A 890 14.19 -18.88 -14.49
CA LYS A 890 13.28 -17.96 -15.15
C LYS A 890 12.83 -16.88 -14.18
N ALA A 891 12.73 -15.66 -14.69
CA ALA A 891 12.09 -14.54 -14.00
C ALA A 891 10.66 -14.33 -14.55
N ASP A 892 9.78 -13.72 -13.76
CA ASP A 892 8.42 -13.37 -14.19
C ASP A 892 8.36 -12.16 -15.16
N VAL A 893 9.51 -11.50 -15.42
CA VAL A 893 9.69 -10.42 -16.41
C VAL A 893 10.78 -10.79 -17.44
N PRO A 894 10.41 -11.19 -18.67
CA PRO A 894 11.36 -11.43 -19.76
C PRO A 894 12.17 -10.19 -20.13
N GLY A 895 13.41 -10.39 -20.61
CA GLY A 895 14.36 -9.31 -20.90
C GLY A 895 15.19 -8.83 -19.71
N THR A 896 14.94 -9.37 -18.51
CA THR A 896 15.82 -9.15 -17.35
C THR A 896 17.05 -10.04 -17.47
N GLU A 897 18.25 -9.45 -17.52
CA GLU A 897 19.51 -10.20 -17.51
C GLU A 897 19.69 -10.91 -16.17
N ILE A 898 20.11 -12.18 -16.21
CA ILE A 898 20.36 -12.97 -15.01
C ILE A 898 21.75 -13.57 -15.09
N GLU A 899 22.60 -13.20 -14.15
CA GLU A 899 23.87 -13.82 -13.89
C GLU A 899 23.73 -14.87 -12.79
N ILE A 900 24.52 -15.94 -12.86
CA ILE A 900 24.62 -16.97 -11.85
C ILE A 900 26.04 -17.14 -11.36
N ARG A 901 26.20 -17.47 -10.08
CA ARG A 901 27.45 -18.03 -9.55
C ARG A 901 27.17 -19.15 -8.56
N GLU A 902 28.05 -20.14 -8.56
CA GLU A 902 27.96 -21.28 -7.65
C GLU A 902 28.53 -20.94 -6.27
N ILE A 903 27.93 -21.51 -5.23
CA ILE A 903 28.34 -21.43 -3.83
C ILE A 903 28.67 -22.84 -3.33
N ASN A 904 29.93 -23.06 -2.99
CA ASN A 904 30.41 -24.31 -2.37
C ASN A 904 30.93 -24.01 -0.96
N GLY A 905 30.09 -24.24 0.04
CA GLY A 905 30.37 -23.87 1.43
C GLY A 905 30.54 -22.35 1.58
N ASN A 906 31.74 -21.90 1.96
CA ASN A 906 32.10 -20.48 2.09
C ASN A 906 32.79 -19.89 0.84
N THR A 907 32.95 -20.66 -0.24
CA THR A 907 33.62 -20.21 -1.47
C THR A 907 32.61 -19.91 -2.58
N THR A 908 32.85 -18.84 -3.35
CA THR A 908 32.00 -18.41 -4.46
C THR A 908 32.77 -18.44 -5.78
N GLY A 909 32.13 -18.95 -6.84
CA GLY A 909 32.65 -18.89 -8.21
C GLY A 909 32.46 -17.51 -8.86
N PRO A 910 33.00 -17.28 -10.08
CA PRO A 910 32.75 -16.07 -10.85
C PRO A 910 31.30 -16.01 -11.34
N TRP A 911 30.79 -14.79 -11.54
CA TRP A 911 29.51 -14.53 -12.21
C TRP A 911 29.56 -14.97 -13.67
N ARG A 912 28.49 -15.61 -14.14
CA ARG A 912 28.30 -16.09 -15.52
C ARG A 912 26.90 -15.76 -15.99
N ASP A 913 26.74 -15.28 -17.21
CA ASP A 913 25.41 -15.05 -17.80
C ASP A 913 24.65 -16.37 -17.98
N MET A 914 23.40 -16.43 -17.52
CA MET A 914 22.61 -17.66 -17.58
C MET A 914 22.29 -18.11 -19.02
N PHE A 915 22.32 -17.18 -19.98
CA PHE A 915 22.17 -17.51 -21.40
C PHE A 915 23.44 -18.14 -22.03
N THR A 916 24.58 -18.12 -21.33
CA THR A 916 25.89 -18.57 -21.85
C THR A 916 26.41 -19.85 -21.21
N VAL A 917 25.64 -20.52 -20.35
CA VAL A 917 26.15 -21.66 -19.57
C VAL A 917 25.92 -22.96 -20.33
N ASP A 918 27.02 -23.64 -20.69
CA ASP A 918 27.00 -25.07 -21.01
C ASP A 918 26.21 -25.84 -19.92
N PRO A 919 25.48 -26.91 -20.26
CA PRO A 919 24.73 -27.66 -19.28
C PRO A 919 25.61 -28.07 -18.09
N ILE A 920 25.25 -27.65 -16.87
CA ILE A 920 25.96 -28.08 -15.66
C ILE A 920 25.67 -29.58 -15.46
N THR A 921 26.56 -30.43 -15.94
CA THR A 921 26.39 -31.90 -15.98
C THR A 921 26.96 -32.64 -14.77
N GLU A 922 27.65 -31.97 -13.86
CA GLU A 922 28.26 -32.60 -12.68
C GLU A 922 27.42 -32.40 -11.41
N GLY A 923 27.45 -33.41 -10.53
CA GLY A 923 26.54 -33.57 -9.39
C GLY A 923 26.36 -32.30 -8.56
N ILE A 924 25.17 -31.70 -8.66
CA ILE A 924 24.84 -30.45 -8.00
C ILE A 924 24.68 -30.70 -6.49
N THR A 925 25.71 -30.35 -5.72
CA THR A 925 25.72 -30.45 -4.24
C THR A 925 25.81 -29.08 -3.53
N GLY A 926 25.85 -27.97 -4.28
CA GLY A 926 26.04 -26.60 -3.76
C GLY A 926 24.83 -25.66 -3.99
N GLY A 927 24.88 -24.48 -3.38
CA GLY A 927 23.88 -23.41 -3.57
C GLY A 927 24.25 -22.49 -4.74
N TYR A 928 23.34 -21.63 -5.20
CA TYR A 928 23.62 -20.65 -6.26
C TYR A 928 23.23 -19.24 -5.82
N LEU A 929 23.97 -18.23 -6.28
CA LEU A 929 23.55 -16.84 -6.23
C LEU A 929 23.15 -16.41 -7.63
N PHE A 930 22.10 -15.59 -7.69
CA PHE A 930 21.60 -14.96 -8.89
C PHE A 930 21.80 -13.46 -8.74
N ASN A 931 22.32 -12.82 -9.79
CA ASN A 931 22.48 -11.37 -9.86
C ASN A 931 21.76 -10.84 -11.09
N PHE A 932 21.34 -9.58 -11.02
CA PHE A 932 20.61 -8.91 -12.08
C PHE A 932 21.40 -7.65 -12.48
N PRO A 933 22.29 -7.76 -13.50
CA PRO A 933 23.27 -6.73 -13.83
C PRO A 933 22.75 -5.32 -14.13
N PRO A 934 21.53 -5.10 -14.68
CA PRO A 934 21.00 -3.75 -14.87
C PRO A 934 20.85 -3.02 -13.53
N VAL A 935 20.49 -3.74 -12.47
CA VAL A 935 20.30 -3.21 -11.11
C VAL A 935 21.57 -3.42 -10.29
N LYS A 936 22.57 -2.55 -10.48
CA LYS A 936 23.84 -2.59 -9.71
C LYS A 936 23.58 -2.82 -8.21
N GLY A 937 24.00 -3.99 -7.71
CA GLY A 937 24.12 -4.28 -6.26
C GLY A 937 22.96 -5.04 -5.61
N GLN A 938 21.94 -5.49 -6.35
CA GLN A 938 20.90 -6.36 -5.79
C GLN A 938 21.15 -7.84 -6.13
N GLU A 939 21.75 -8.58 -5.17
CA GLU A 939 21.96 -10.04 -5.27
C GLU A 939 20.78 -10.81 -4.65
N GLN A 940 20.28 -11.84 -5.33
CA GLN A 940 19.34 -12.81 -4.77
C GLN A 940 20.04 -14.15 -4.50
N LYS A 941 19.96 -14.63 -3.27
CA LYS A 941 20.45 -15.97 -2.91
C LYS A 941 19.36 -17.01 -3.09
N VAL A 942 19.61 -18.01 -3.93
CA VAL A 942 18.71 -19.16 -4.15
C VAL A 942 19.46 -20.45 -3.83
N GLU A 943 19.14 -21.03 -2.68
CA GLU A 943 19.68 -22.32 -2.28
C GLU A 943 18.86 -23.45 -2.92
N LEU A 944 19.42 -24.13 -3.94
CA LEU A 944 18.80 -25.30 -4.56
C LEU A 944 18.88 -26.49 -3.59
N ARG A 945 17.75 -26.82 -2.94
CA ARG A 945 17.68 -27.99 -2.06
C ARG A 945 17.32 -29.23 -2.87
N THR A 946 17.75 -30.41 -2.41
CA THR A 946 17.48 -31.72 -3.04
C THR A 946 15.98 -32.02 -3.25
N LYS A 947 15.07 -31.27 -2.58
CA LYS A 947 13.61 -31.33 -2.79
C LYS A 947 13.08 -30.52 -3.99
N GLN A 948 13.84 -29.58 -4.54
CA GLN A 948 13.53 -28.83 -5.78
C GLN A 948 14.00 -29.58 -7.05
N VAL A 949 14.54 -30.78 -6.88
CA VAL A 949 14.84 -31.72 -7.96
C VAL A 949 13.54 -32.35 -8.45
N LEU A 950 12.99 -31.82 -9.55
CA LEU A 950 11.85 -32.43 -10.20
C LEU A 950 12.34 -33.51 -11.19
N TYR A 951 11.95 -34.75 -10.95
CA TYR A 951 11.97 -35.78 -11.98
C TYR A 951 10.81 -35.50 -12.95
N MET A 952 11.02 -34.58 -13.90
CA MET A 952 10.17 -34.55 -15.09
C MET A 952 10.50 -35.75 -15.97
N LEU A 953 9.92 -36.89 -15.61
CA LEU A 953 9.75 -38.01 -16.52
C LEU A 953 9.00 -37.49 -17.75
N ASN A 954 9.73 -37.33 -18.85
CA ASN A 954 9.18 -37.09 -20.19
C ASN A 954 8.46 -38.36 -20.64
N VAL A 955 7.40 -38.74 -19.93
CA VAL A 955 6.53 -39.85 -20.30
C VAL A 955 5.45 -39.24 -21.14
N ASP A 956 5.45 -39.58 -22.42
CA ASP A 956 4.32 -39.38 -23.32
C ASP A 956 3.07 -40.00 -22.64
N ILE A 957 2.29 -39.17 -21.95
CA ILE A 957 1.12 -39.60 -21.15
C ILE A 957 0.13 -40.35 -22.03
N GLY A 958 0.05 -39.97 -23.32
CA GLY A 958 -0.73 -40.67 -24.32
C GLY A 958 -0.24 -42.09 -24.55
N ARG A 959 1.08 -42.32 -24.58
CA ARG A 959 1.67 -43.66 -24.72
C ARG A 959 1.53 -44.50 -23.44
N ALA A 960 1.78 -43.93 -22.27
CA ALA A 960 1.67 -44.64 -21.00
C ALA A 960 0.23 -45.03 -20.64
N MET A 961 -0.76 -44.21 -21.01
CA MET A 961 -2.17 -44.59 -20.88
C MET A 961 -2.56 -45.70 -21.86
N ARG A 962 -2.04 -45.69 -23.10
CA ARG A 962 -2.26 -46.75 -24.10
C ARG A 962 -1.63 -48.09 -23.71
N GLU A 963 -0.50 -48.08 -23.01
CA GLU A 963 0.28 -49.30 -22.72
C GLU A 963 -0.01 -49.93 -21.33
N GLY A 964 -0.56 -49.21 -20.34
CA GLY A 964 -0.73 -49.78 -18.99
C GLY A 964 -1.84 -49.21 -18.09
N GLY A 965 -2.62 -48.23 -18.55
CA GLY A 965 -3.72 -47.65 -17.77
C GLY A 965 -3.31 -46.86 -16.51
N LEU A 966 -4.32 -46.32 -15.80
CA LEU A 966 -4.16 -45.31 -14.74
C LEU A 966 -3.25 -45.75 -13.57
N MET A 967 -3.26 -47.03 -13.22
CA MET A 967 -2.41 -47.58 -12.14
C MET A 967 -0.93 -47.62 -12.52
N HIS A 968 -0.60 -47.79 -13.80
CA HIS A 968 0.79 -47.83 -14.27
C HIS A 968 1.39 -46.42 -14.27
N VAL A 969 0.62 -45.41 -14.69
CA VAL A 969 1.00 -43.98 -14.61
C VAL A 969 1.24 -43.54 -13.16
N ARG A 970 0.40 -43.97 -12.21
CA ARG A 970 0.59 -43.70 -10.77
C ARG A 970 1.88 -44.31 -10.19
N LYS A 971 2.25 -45.52 -10.63
CA LYS A 971 3.46 -46.23 -10.18
C LYS A 971 4.75 -45.64 -10.77
N VAL A 972 4.75 -45.29 -12.05
CA VAL A 972 5.94 -44.78 -12.76
C VAL A 972 6.27 -43.35 -12.35
N CYS A 973 5.27 -42.50 -12.08
CA CYS A 973 5.49 -41.08 -11.83
C CYS A 973 5.69 -40.70 -10.35
N GLY A 974 5.58 -41.63 -9.38
CA GLY A 974 5.77 -41.32 -7.95
C GLY A 974 4.87 -40.18 -7.42
N LEU A 975 3.77 -39.89 -8.11
CA LEU A 975 3.05 -38.61 -8.06
C LEU A 975 1.81 -38.73 -7.15
N HIS A 976 2.03 -39.03 -5.87
CA HIS A 976 0.93 -39.26 -4.91
C HIS A 976 0.30 -37.98 -4.34
N ARG A 977 0.82 -36.78 -4.63
CA ARG A 977 0.38 -35.52 -3.99
C ARG A 977 -0.15 -34.42 -4.90
N LEU A 978 0.03 -34.49 -6.22
CA LEU A 978 0.05 -33.28 -7.07
C LEU A 978 -1.01 -33.17 -8.17
N ILE A 979 -1.81 -34.21 -8.42
CA ILE A 979 -2.92 -34.12 -9.39
C ILE A 979 -4.23 -34.35 -8.63
N ARG A 980 -5.06 -33.30 -8.52
CA ARG A 980 -6.44 -33.46 -8.04
C ARG A 980 -7.16 -34.42 -8.99
N ASP A 981 -7.84 -35.43 -8.43
CA ASP A 981 -8.53 -36.49 -9.20
C ASP A 981 -9.49 -35.93 -10.28
N ASP A 982 -9.96 -34.70 -10.11
CA ASP A 982 -10.86 -33.99 -11.02
C ASP A 982 -10.22 -33.63 -12.37
N ALA A 983 -8.93 -33.27 -12.41
CA ALA A 983 -8.23 -32.92 -13.65
C ALA A 983 -7.97 -34.14 -14.54
N LEU A 984 -7.68 -35.29 -13.91
CA LEU A 984 -7.54 -36.57 -14.59
C LEU A 984 -8.88 -37.06 -15.15
N ARG A 985 -9.99 -36.89 -14.40
CA ARG A 985 -11.34 -37.17 -14.90
C ARG A 985 -11.74 -36.25 -16.06
N PHE A 986 -11.39 -34.97 -16.01
CA PHE A 986 -11.67 -34.04 -17.09
C PHE A 986 -10.95 -34.44 -18.38
N TYR A 987 -9.68 -34.82 -18.29
CA TYR A 987 -8.90 -35.31 -19.43
C TYR A 987 -9.42 -36.65 -19.96
N GLU A 988 -9.91 -37.54 -19.08
CA GLU A 988 -10.54 -38.80 -19.47
C GLU A 988 -11.88 -38.58 -20.21
N ILE A 989 -12.68 -37.61 -19.77
CA ILE A 989 -13.93 -37.21 -20.42
C ILE A 989 -13.64 -36.55 -21.78
N PHE A 990 -12.65 -35.66 -21.83
CA PHE A 990 -12.23 -35.00 -23.07
C PHE A 990 -11.73 -36.01 -24.11
N MET A 991 -10.89 -36.98 -23.72
CA MET A 991 -10.40 -38.01 -24.64
C MET A 991 -11.51 -39.00 -25.07
N LYS A 992 -12.52 -39.26 -24.21
CA LYS A 992 -13.72 -40.04 -24.59
C LYS A 992 -14.70 -39.27 -25.48
N LEU A 993 -14.58 -37.95 -25.57
CA LEU A 993 -15.37 -37.09 -26.45
C LEU A 993 -14.68 -36.83 -27.80
N VAL A 994 -13.34 -36.96 -27.84
CA VAL A 994 -12.52 -36.80 -29.05
C VAL A 994 -12.42 -38.09 -29.87
N VAL A 995 -12.57 -39.26 -29.24
CA VAL A 995 -12.79 -40.57 -29.88
C VAL A 995 -14.26 -40.74 -30.17
#